data_AF-A0AAJ7RPX9-F1
#
_entry.id   AF-A0AAJ7RPX9-F1
#
_cell.length_a   1.000
_cell.length_b   1.000
_cell.length_c   1.000
_cell.angle_alpha   90.00
_cell.angle_beta   90.00
_cell.angle_gamma   90.00
#
_symmetry.space_group_name_H-M   'P 1'
#
loop_
_entity.id
_entity.type
_entity.pdbx_description
1 polymer ?
#
loop_
_entity_poly.entity_id
_entity_poly.type
_entity_poly.pdbx_seq_one_letter_code
_entity_poly.pdbx_strand_id
1 'polypeptide(L)'
;MGPINEWWVSGFDGGELALIGFSTGYGEYILMEPSESYAPFIACVREKIHMSKLVIEFLLDEVNPTYEDLLNKLQTTVPPKGLSTFTEDSLLRHAQFVCDQVLSFDSSARPEDPLLITTPCMRALVNLAGVTLGKRLASRRAQRRDQKHKKPTWTRATTTQLVNNMFETFFTEQLAKDNAKEPSGPKRRRCGVCEACQQPDCGVCAHCKDMTKFGGPGRSKQACVKRRCPNMAIQEADDSDLEDEDEYDTLAETALTPHQKIVTCLKEVKKEIRWEGDAVFDDGRRKFYTKAIVGDEEISVNDCVMVEPSDPTIPLQIARVIYMWENRRGFKMFHATWFRRGSDTVLGETSDPTELFLNDDCDEVPLSSVTTKATVKKLDIPNDWALFDNTDVKLDNEFKNSDGKCFFYQKRYTSETARFEDPLSDPPCPKKEISHRFCAACARFSALQQQSTPKVFDRKEEKSNKEVTYGMISYKGEEYRVGNAVFLIPGALKFKYTWNRNEAPKVKKGKVDEDMYPEFYRKSSEHVKGSNCDTPEPFHVAYISDIYASTTDKLVSANEIYIRVNKLYRPENTHKGASLMEQVDLNMVYWSDEVCTIKFDMVAGKCYLAYSENLNQPIDEWISQGPNRFYFTQSYNLTEKNFDEPPQQAMNIGKQGKNKGKGKIKGKRVEDTELKKLLKPVDYPVVTKKLSTLDVFAGCGGLSEGLRESGVADSKWAIEKEEPAAHAYRLNYPETTVFSEDCNVLLKIVMDGGLTDANGQRLPQKGEVELLCGGPPCQGFSGMNRFNSRQYSLFKNSLVVSYLSYCDYYRPRFFIMENVRNFVSFKRSMVLKLTLRCLVRMGYQCTFGVLQAGNYGVPQTRRRLFILAAAPGETLPQYPEPTHVFSKHACQLSVVVDDKKYSSNCEWTESAPYRTISVRDAMSDLPSIKNGWNQSEMPYGGEPYSHFQRKLRGNRDQPILQDHVCKEMAPLVEARMAQIPTASGSDWRDLPNIVVRLSDGNFSKKLEYTHDDKKAGRSSTGAYRGVCSCSTGRSCDPIDRQYNTLIPWCLPHTGNRHNNWAGLYGRLEWDGFFGTTITNPEPMGKQGRVLHPEQTRLVSVRECARSQGFPDTFRFFGSVLDKHRQVGNAVPPPLGAAVGHEIRKSLNSKNNLDSKQKIETQENGWSKEAEESLVTSSQVQVTAEIEEFRINDANTTVR
;
A
#
# COMPACT_ATOMS: atom_id res chain seq x y z
N MET A 1 16.06 63.43 12.48
CA MET A 1 14.85 62.59 12.55
C MET A 1 15.26 61.27 13.18
N GLY A 2 14.67 60.91 14.33
CA GLY A 2 14.99 59.66 15.03
C GLY A 2 15.02 59.79 16.56
N PRO A 3 15.13 58.68 17.30
CA PRO A 3 15.14 57.30 16.80
C PRO A 3 13.79 56.90 16.18
N ILE A 4 13.81 55.88 15.32
CA ILE A 4 12.59 55.29 14.77
C ILE A 4 11.87 54.57 15.90
N ASN A 5 10.64 54.96 16.18
CA ASN A 5 9.81 54.32 17.20
C ASN A 5 9.09 53.10 16.62
N GLU A 6 8.42 53.29 15.47
CA GLU A 6 7.70 52.23 14.75
C GLU A 6 7.91 52.38 13.24
N TRP A 7 7.76 51.28 12.51
CA TRP A 7 7.69 51.28 11.05
C TRP A 7 6.59 50.32 10.57
N TRP A 8 6.00 50.61 9.42
CA TRP A 8 4.89 49.83 8.86
C TRP A 8 4.89 49.88 7.33
N VAL A 9 4.08 48.99 6.74
CA VAL A 9 3.76 49.03 5.31
C VAL A 9 2.42 49.74 5.16
N SER A 10 2.43 50.90 4.50
CA SER A 10 1.25 51.77 4.31
C SER A 10 0.35 51.32 3.15
N GLY A 11 0.88 50.54 2.21
CA GLY A 11 0.15 50.01 1.06
C GLY A 11 1.11 49.51 -0.03
N PHE A 12 0.55 49.17 -1.19
CA PHE A 12 1.29 48.89 -2.41
C PHE A 12 0.87 49.90 -3.48
N ASP A 13 1.80 50.45 -4.26
CA ASP A 13 1.50 51.33 -5.38
C ASP A 13 1.05 50.51 -6.60
N GLY A 14 -0.22 50.61 -6.98
CA GLY A 14 -0.75 49.85 -8.13
C GLY A 14 -0.61 48.31 -8.04
N GLY A 15 -0.15 47.76 -6.90
CA GLY A 15 0.02 46.33 -6.66
C GLY A 15 1.46 45.82 -6.51
N GLU A 16 2.50 46.62 -6.84
CA GLU A 16 3.85 46.08 -7.08
C GLU A 16 4.93 46.50 -6.04
N LEU A 17 5.03 47.77 -5.62
CA LEU A 17 6.04 48.23 -4.64
C LEU A 17 5.42 48.54 -3.28
N ALA A 18 6.02 48.00 -2.22
CA ALA A 18 5.61 48.28 -0.86
C ALA A 18 6.00 49.70 -0.43
N LEU A 19 5.00 50.51 -0.04
CA LEU A 19 5.19 51.84 0.52
C LEU A 19 5.44 51.74 2.02
N ILE A 20 6.64 52.13 2.47
CA ILE A 20 7.07 51.98 3.87
C ILE A 20 6.86 53.30 4.60
N GLY A 21 6.30 53.25 5.81
CA GLY A 21 6.17 54.41 6.70
C GLY A 21 6.91 54.19 8.01
N PHE A 22 7.37 55.26 8.65
CA PHE A 22 7.97 55.22 9.98
C PHE A 22 7.54 56.39 10.85
N SER A 23 7.49 56.19 12.16
CA SER A 23 7.15 57.21 13.15
C SER A 23 8.34 57.53 14.03
N THR A 24 8.39 58.80 14.46
CA THR A 24 9.33 59.29 15.47
C THR A 24 8.55 60.06 16.53
N GLY A 25 9.22 60.54 17.58
CA GLY A 25 8.60 61.45 18.55
C GLY A 25 8.09 62.78 17.95
N TYR A 26 8.42 63.08 16.69
CA TYR A 26 8.12 64.35 16.03
C TYR A 26 7.05 64.25 14.92
N GLY A 27 6.77 63.05 14.42
CA GLY A 27 5.86 62.87 13.29
C GLY A 27 5.98 61.52 12.59
N GLU A 28 5.07 61.30 11.65
CA GLU A 28 5.02 60.12 10.77
C GLU A 28 5.53 60.50 9.38
N TYR A 29 6.32 59.63 8.78
CA TYR A 29 6.99 59.84 7.51
C TYR A 29 6.69 58.67 6.57
N ILE A 30 6.20 58.95 5.37
CA ILE A 30 6.01 57.96 4.32
C ILE A 30 7.23 58.03 3.39
N LEU A 31 7.96 56.93 3.26
CA LEU A 31 9.16 56.84 2.46
C LEU A 31 8.80 56.74 0.97
N MET A 32 9.52 57.53 0.17
CA MET A 32 9.42 57.54 -1.29
C MET A 32 10.60 56.77 -1.88
N GLU A 33 11.60 57.46 -2.42
CA GLU A 33 12.80 56.86 -2.99
C GLU A 33 13.96 56.84 -1.98
N PRO A 34 14.75 55.75 -1.92
CA PRO A 34 15.95 55.68 -1.10
C PRO A 34 17.08 56.54 -1.68
N SER A 35 18.02 56.98 -0.84
CA SER A 35 19.31 57.47 -1.32
C SER A 35 20.09 56.34 -2.01
N GLU A 36 21.03 56.68 -2.91
CA GLU A 36 21.88 55.68 -3.59
C GLU A 36 22.61 54.77 -2.60
N SER A 37 23.05 55.31 -1.47
CA SER A 37 23.72 54.55 -0.39
C SER A 37 22.79 53.59 0.36
N TYR A 38 21.48 53.87 0.42
CA TYR A 38 20.50 53.06 1.14
C TYR A 38 19.64 52.16 0.23
N ALA A 39 19.71 52.39 -1.09
CA ALA A 39 19.04 51.62 -2.12
C ALA A 39 19.19 50.09 -1.98
N PRO A 40 20.39 49.51 -1.74
CA PRO A 40 20.51 48.05 -1.61
C PRO A 40 19.78 47.50 -0.36
N PHE A 41 19.73 48.27 0.74
CA PHE A 41 19.05 47.85 1.96
C PHE A 41 17.53 47.89 1.81
N ILE A 42 16.98 48.96 1.21
CA ILE A 42 15.54 49.06 0.98
C ILE A 42 15.07 48.03 -0.05
N ALA A 43 15.90 47.70 -1.05
CA ALA A 43 15.61 46.65 -2.02
C ALA A 43 15.44 45.29 -1.31
N CYS A 44 16.34 44.96 -0.37
CA CYS A 44 16.21 43.75 0.44
C CYS A 44 14.94 43.75 1.31
N VAL A 45 14.55 44.89 1.87
CA VAL A 45 13.29 45.01 2.64
C VAL A 45 12.07 44.80 1.74
N ARG A 46 12.08 45.37 0.53
CA ARG A 46 11.01 45.19 -0.47
C ARG A 46 10.89 43.73 -0.92
N GLU A 47 12.01 43.06 -1.16
CA GLU A 47 12.08 41.63 -1.48
C GLU A 47 11.42 40.77 -0.39
N LYS A 48 11.78 41.01 0.87
CA LYS A 48 11.19 40.33 2.04
C LYS A 48 9.68 40.52 2.14
N ILE A 49 9.20 41.75 1.96
CA ILE A 49 7.77 42.07 2.05
C ILE A 49 7.01 41.34 0.94
N HIS A 50 7.48 41.44 -0.31
CA HIS A 50 6.81 40.82 -1.45
C HIS A 50 6.78 39.29 -1.33
N MET A 51 7.91 38.66 -0.96
CA MET A 51 7.97 37.23 -0.73
C MET A 51 7.00 36.79 0.37
N SER A 52 6.98 37.48 1.52
CA SER A 52 6.05 37.14 2.61
C SER A 52 4.58 37.25 2.21
N LYS A 53 4.23 38.23 1.35
CA LYS A 53 2.89 38.37 0.79
C LYS A 53 2.53 37.17 -0.08
N LEU A 54 3.41 36.81 -1.03
CA LEU A 54 3.20 35.65 -1.90
C LEU A 54 3.04 34.35 -1.12
N VAL A 55 3.85 34.14 -0.09
CA VAL A 55 3.74 32.96 0.78
C VAL A 55 2.39 32.93 1.50
N ILE A 56 1.94 34.05 2.07
CA ILE A 56 0.64 34.10 2.76
C ILE A 56 -0.53 33.86 1.79
N GLU A 57 -0.50 34.49 0.62
CA GLU A 57 -1.53 34.28 -0.42
C GLU A 57 -1.57 32.81 -0.86
N PHE A 58 -0.41 32.21 -1.12
CA PHE A 58 -0.29 30.80 -1.46
C PHE A 58 -0.83 29.86 -0.37
N LEU A 59 -0.50 30.14 0.91
CA LEU A 59 -0.98 29.35 2.05
C LEU A 59 -2.49 29.48 2.28
N LEU A 60 -3.12 30.55 1.78
CA LEU A 60 -4.58 30.74 1.85
C LEU A 60 -5.31 30.02 0.72
N ASP A 61 -4.66 29.88 -0.43
CA ASP A 61 -5.23 29.25 -1.63
C ASP A 61 -5.07 27.72 -1.62
N GLU A 62 -3.93 27.20 -1.14
CA GLU A 62 -3.60 25.77 -1.16
C GLU A 62 -3.87 25.05 0.17
N VAL A 63 -4.34 23.80 0.10
CA VAL A 63 -4.56 22.95 1.27
C VAL A 63 -3.38 22.02 1.48
N ASN A 64 -2.69 22.18 2.61
CA ASN A 64 -1.51 21.41 2.99
C ASN A 64 -0.38 21.38 1.91
N PRO A 65 0.01 22.53 1.32
CA PRO A 65 1.09 22.57 0.34
C PRO A 65 2.40 22.01 0.90
N THR A 66 3.16 21.31 0.05
CA THR A 66 4.50 20.81 0.38
C THR A 66 5.56 21.92 0.18
N TYR A 67 6.77 21.67 0.71
CA TYR A 67 7.87 22.62 0.55
C TYR A 67 8.24 22.82 -0.93
N GLU A 68 8.15 21.74 -1.71
CA GLU A 68 8.39 21.72 -3.14
C GLU A 68 7.34 22.53 -3.91
N ASP A 69 6.07 22.48 -3.49
CA ASP A 69 5.00 23.30 -4.08
C ASP A 69 5.23 24.79 -3.82
N LEU A 70 5.63 25.14 -2.59
CA LEU A 70 5.97 26.52 -2.21
C LEU A 70 7.13 27.07 -3.06
N LEU A 71 8.19 26.28 -3.24
CA LEU A 71 9.33 26.66 -4.06
C LEU A 71 8.93 26.87 -5.52
N ASN A 72 8.13 25.97 -6.08
CA ASN A 72 7.67 26.10 -7.45
C ASN A 72 6.81 27.36 -7.64
N LYS A 73 5.91 27.67 -6.70
CA LYS A 73 5.12 28.90 -6.75
C LYS A 73 6.00 30.15 -6.76
N LEU A 74 7.05 30.17 -5.93
CA LEU A 74 7.99 31.29 -5.88
C LEU A 74 8.82 31.41 -7.16
N GLN A 75 9.31 30.31 -7.70
CA GLN A 75 10.14 30.28 -8.91
C GLN A 75 9.36 30.67 -10.18
N THR A 76 8.06 30.35 -10.25
CA THR A 76 7.19 30.68 -11.39
C THR A 76 6.60 32.09 -11.33
N THR A 77 6.66 32.76 -10.18
CA THR A 77 6.13 34.11 -10.03
C THR A 77 7.11 35.14 -10.58
N VAL A 78 6.64 35.99 -11.50
CA VAL A 78 7.46 37.08 -12.06
C VAL A 78 7.72 38.14 -10.98
N PRO A 79 9.00 38.46 -10.66
CA PRO A 79 9.30 39.49 -9.67
C PRO A 79 8.85 40.89 -10.15
N PRO A 80 8.50 41.80 -9.23
CA PRO A 80 8.29 43.21 -9.55
C PRO A 80 9.52 43.84 -10.23
N LYS A 81 9.31 44.90 -11.03
CA LYS A 81 10.40 45.61 -11.72
C LYS A 81 11.51 46.03 -10.75
N GLY A 82 12.74 45.57 -11.02
CA GLY A 82 13.93 45.89 -10.21
C GLY A 82 14.28 44.86 -9.13
N LEU A 83 13.53 43.76 -8.98
CA LEU A 83 13.86 42.64 -8.09
C LEU A 83 14.37 41.43 -8.88
N SER A 84 15.29 40.66 -8.28
CA SER A 84 15.80 39.41 -8.84
C SER A 84 14.77 38.28 -8.75
N THR A 85 14.94 37.24 -9.56
CA THR A 85 14.11 36.02 -9.51
C THR A 85 14.19 35.34 -8.14
N PHE A 86 13.04 34.89 -7.63
CA PHE A 86 12.98 34.21 -6.34
C PHE A 86 13.52 32.78 -6.47
N THR A 87 14.54 32.48 -5.67
CA THR A 87 15.18 31.16 -5.61
C THR A 87 14.99 30.51 -4.24
N GLU A 88 15.32 29.22 -4.12
CA GLU A 88 15.35 28.53 -2.82
C GLU A 88 16.26 29.24 -1.81
N ASP A 89 17.44 29.70 -2.24
CA ASP A 89 18.35 30.49 -1.39
C ASP A 89 17.68 31.78 -0.90
N SER A 90 16.88 32.44 -1.74
CA SER A 90 16.14 33.66 -1.37
C SER A 90 15.09 33.38 -0.30
N LEU A 91 14.36 32.25 -0.42
CA LEU A 91 13.39 31.81 0.60
C LEU A 91 14.08 31.47 1.92
N LEU A 92 15.15 30.65 1.89
CA LEU A 92 15.91 30.29 3.09
C LEU A 92 16.56 31.52 3.75
N ARG A 93 17.02 32.47 2.93
CA ARG A 93 17.57 33.76 3.38
C ARG A 93 16.57 34.56 4.18
N HIS A 94 15.33 34.63 3.73
CA HIS A 94 14.29 35.43 4.36
C HIS A 94 13.35 34.62 5.25
N ALA A 95 13.60 33.33 5.46
CA ALA A 95 12.74 32.40 6.20
C ALA A 95 12.28 32.90 7.56
N GLN A 96 13.17 33.51 8.35
CA GLN A 96 12.81 34.07 9.67
C GLN A 96 11.74 35.16 9.53
N PHE A 97 11.97 36.14 8.64
CA PHE A 97 11.01 37.21 8.38
C PHE A 97 9.69 36.69 7.81
N VAL A 98 9.74 35.74 6.87
CA VAL A 98 8.55 35.11 6.28
C VAL A 98 7.72 34.40 7.35
N CYS A 99 8.35 33.57 8.19
CA CYS A 99 7.67 32.88 9.28
C CYS A 99 7.09 33.87 10.31
N ASP A 100 7.81 34.95 10.61
CA ASP A 100 7.32 35.99 11.53
C ASP A 100 6.09 36.72 10.95
N GLN A 101 6.05 36.97 9.64
CA GLN A 101 4.86 37.53 8.98
C GLN A 101 3.68 36.55 8.99
N VAL A 102 3.92 35.26 8.76
CA VAL A 102 2.89 34.21 8.84
C VAL A 102 2.35 34.10 10.27
N LEU A 103 3.20 34.09 11.28
CA LEU A 103 2.80 34.11 12.70
C LEU A 103 2.01 35.36 13.08
N SER A 104 2.40 36.52 12.54
CA SER A 104 1.67 37.78 12.72
C SER A 104 0.26 37.68 12.12
N PHE A 105 0.12 37.09 10.94
CA PHE A 105 -1.18 36.81 10.32
C PHE A 105 -2.01 35.85 11.19
N ASP A 106 -1.41 34.74 11.63
CA ASP A 106 -2.03 33.74 12.52
C ASP A 106 -2.49 34.31 13.87
N SER A 107 -1.82 35.35 14.39
CA SER A 107 -2.22 36.01 15.64
C SER A 107 -3.62 36.65 15.56
N SER A 108 -4.09 36.94 14.35
CA SER A 108 -5.42 37.47 14.07
C SER A 108 -6.46 36.39 13.75
N ALA A 109 -6.04 35.12 13.63
CA ALA A 109 -6.92 33.99 13.33
C ALA A 109 -7.93 33.72 14.45
N ARG A 110 -9.11 33.21 14.09
CA ARG A 110 -10.10 32.82 15.09
C ARG A 110 -9.59 31.60 15.87
N PRO A 111 -10.11 31.37 17.09
CA PRO A 111 -9.69 30.23 17.89
C PRO A 111 -9.83 28.88 17.18
N GLU A 112 -10.76 28.81 16.25
CA GLU A 112 -11.18 27.62 15.54
C GLU A 112 -10.42 27.39 14.23
N ASP A 113 -9.70 28.39 13.71
CA ASP A 113 -8.93 28.30 12.46
C ASP A 113 -7.59 27.56 12.67
N PRO A 114 -7.12 26.75 11.69
CA PRO A 114 -5.79 26.17 11.76
C PRO A 114 -4.75 27.27 11.52
N LEU A 115 -3.59 27.15 12.17
CA LEU A 115 -2.51 28.12 12.02
C LEU A 115 -1.76 27.84 10.72
N LEU A 116 -1.56 28.84 9.87
CA LEU A 116 -0.82 28.71 8.61
C LEU A 116 0.63 28.29 8.85
N ILE A 117 1.21 28.62 10.01
CA ILE A 117 2.57 28.18 10.37
C ILE A 117 2.68 26.65 10.54
N THR A 118 1.56 25.95 10.77
CA THR A 118 1.52 24.48 10.94
C THR A 118 1.41 23.71 9.62
N THR A 119 1.25 24.41 8.50
CA THR A 119 1.21 23.83 7.15
C THR A 119 2.52 23.08 6.83
N PRO A 120 2.49 21.94 6.10
CA PRO A 120 3.69 21.14 5.85
C PRO A 120 4.89 21.90 5.26
N CYS A 121 4.67 22.76 4.26
CA CYS A 121 5.72 23.59 3.67
C CYS A 121 6.38 24.54 4.68
N MET A 122 5.59 25.12 5.60
CA MET A 122 6.09 26.03 6.62
C MET A 122 6.86 25.29 7.71
N ARG A 123 6.38 24.11 8.13
CA ARG A 123 7.13 23.25 9.06
C ARG A 123 8.46 22.81 8.48
N ALA A 124 8.48 22.39 7.21
CA ALA A 124 9.71 22.08 6.50
C ALA A 124 10.65 23.30 6.41
N LEU A 125 10.13 24.48 6.07
CA LEU A 125 10.92 25.72 6.04
C LEU A 125 11.50 26.08 7.42
N VAL A 126 10.71 25.94 8.49
CA VAL A 126 11.15 26.17 9.87
C VAL A 126 12.28 25.22 10.26
N ASN A 127 12.14 23.93 9.92
CA ASN A 127 13.12 22.88 10.22
C ASN A 127 14.41 23.03 9.39
N LEU A 128 14.29 23.32 8.09
CA LEU A 128 15.43 23.54 7.21
C LEU A 128 16.20 24.81 7.61
N ALA A 129 15.53 25.96 7.71
CA ALA A 129 16.20 27.22 7.98
C ALA A 129 16.56 27.44 9.47
N GLY A 130 16.05 26.59 10.37
CA GLY A 130 16.25 26.69 11.82
C GLY A 130 15.67 27.99 12.41
N VAL A 131 14.42 28.29 12.05
CA VAL A 131 13.72 29.52 12.45
C VAL A 131 13.43 29.52 13.96
N THR A 132 13.66 30.65 14.62
CA THR A 132 13.25 30.83 16.03
C THR A 132 11.86 31.45 16.07
N LEU A 133 10.87 30.74 16.61
CA LEU A 133 9.47 31.22 16.61
C LEU A 133 9.18 32.09 17.86
N GLY A 134 8.47 33.20 17.65
CA GLY A 134 7.92 34.04 18.73
C GLY A 134 8.91 34.99 19.40
N LYS A 135 9.73 35.71 18.61
CA LYS A 135 10.51 36.89 19.05
C LYS A 135 9.80 38.20 18.66
N ARG A 136 10.09 39.28 19.40
CA ARG A 136 9.47 40.64 19.38
C ARG A 136 8.78 41.02 18.07
N LEU A 137 7.45 41.14 18.13
CA LEU A 137 6.61 41.70 17.07
C LEU A 137 6.49 43.22 17.21
N ALA A 138 6.87 43.97 16.17
CA ALA A 138 6.34 45.32 15.98
C ALA A 138 4.92 45.19 15.39
N SER A 139 3.92 45.70 16.10
CA SER A 139 2.51 45.63 15.67
C SER A 139 2.31 46.36 14.35
N ARG A 140 1.64 45.71 13.37
CA ARG A 140 1.01 46.47 12.28
C ARG A 140 -0.07 47.35 12.89
N ARG A 141 -0.07 48.65 12.60
CA ARG A 141 -1.30 49.47 12.65
C ARG A 141 -2.22 48.98 11.54
N ALA A 142 -2.94 47.89 11.78
CA ALA A 142 -4.03 47.47 10.91
C ALA A 142 -5.34 47.63 11.69
N GLN A 143 -6.12 48.65 11.31
CA GLN A 143 -7.57 48.58 11.52
C GLN A 143 -8.06 47.24 10.98
N ARG A 144 -8.97 46.59 11.71
CA ARG A 144 -9.74 45.44 11.21
C ARG A 144 -10.40 45.82 9.89
N ARG A 145 -9.78 45.49 8.75
CA ARG A 145 -10.54 45.21 7.55
C ARG A 145 -10.96 43.77 7.68
N ASP A 146 -12.23 43.54 7.99
CA ASP A 146 -12.90 42.28 7.67
C ASP A 146 -12.89 42.11 6.15
N GLN A 147 -11.71 41.85 5.56
CA GLN A 147 -11.66 41.26 4.24
C GLN A 147 -12.16 39.84 4.43
N LYS A 148 -13.46 39.64 4.18
CA LYS A 148 -14.00 38.34 3.81
C LYS A 148 -13.26 37.91 2.54
N HIS A 149 -12.07 37.33 2.69
CA HIS A 149 -11.54 36.47 1.65
C HIS A 149 -12.59 35.39 1.47
N LYS A 150 -13.22 35.35 0.28
CA LYS A 150 -14.04 34.21 -0.12
C LYS A 150 -13.07 33.04 -0.17
N LYS A 151 -12.98 32.26 0.92
CA LYS A 151 -12.32 30.95 0.87
C LYS A 151 -12.93 30.20 -0.32
N PRO A 152 -12.13 29.57 -1.20
CA PRO A 152 -12.68 28.77 -2.27
C PRO A 152 -13.71 27.81 -1.67
N THR A 153 -14.95 27.86 -2.17
CA THR A 153 -16.04 27.01 -1.71
C THR A 153 -15.78 25.60 -2.23
N TRP A 154 -15.12 24.79 -1.40
CA TRP A 154 -14.92 23.37 -1.65
C TRP A 154 -16.25 22.66 -1.85
N THR A 155 -16.29 21.76 -2.84
CA THR A 155 -17.45 20.92 -3.13
C THR A 155 -17.70 19.99 -1.95
N ARG A 156 -18.94 19.96 -1.44
CA ARG A 156 -19.33 18.95 -0.46
C ARG A 156 -19.36 17.58 -1.13
N ALA A 157 -19.06 16.53 -0.38
CA ALA A 157 -19.13 15.17 -0.90
C ALA A 157 -20.56 14.87 -1.37
N THR A 158 -20.71 14.42 -2.60
CA THR A 158 -21.96 13.84 -3.09
C THR A 158 -22.06 12.44 -2.52
N THR A 159 -23.11 12.18 -1.73
CA THR A 159 -23.25 10.93 -0.98
C THR A 159 -24.60 10.27 -1.23
N THR A 160 -24.61 8.94 -1.26
CA THR A 160 -25.86 8.17 -1.19
C THR A 160 -26.44 8.23 0.21
N GLN A 161 -27.73 7.89 0.37
CA GLN A 161 -28.38 7.95 1.69
C GLN A 161 -27.74 6.96 2.67
N LEU A 162 -27.39 5.75 2.21
CA LEU A 162 -26.74 4.72 3.03
C LEU A 162 -25.39 5.20 3.57
N VAL A 163 -24.53 5.73 2.68
CA VAL A 163 -23.21 6.23 3.05
C VAL A 163 -23.35 7.41 4.02
N ASN A 164 -24.20 8.38 3.71
CA ASN A 164 -24.43 9.55 4.57
C ASN A 164 -24.94 9.15 5.96
N ASN A 165 -25.94 8.26 6.04
CA ASN A 165 -26.50 7.77 7.31
C ASN A 165 -25.46 7.04 8.17
N MET A 166 -24.58 6.24 7.56
CA MET A 166 -23.52 5.51 8.26
C MET A 166 -22.58 6.49 8.97
N PHE A 167 -22.15 7.53 8.26
CA PHE A 167 -21.32 8.59 8.80
C PHE A 167 -22.10 9.47 9.81
N GLU A 168 -23.38 9.80 9.64
CA GLU A 168 -24.13 10.60 10.64
C GLU A 168 -24.35 9.87 11.98
N THR A 169 -24.72 8.59 11.92
CA THR A 169 -25.17 7.82 13.09
C THR A 169 -24.03 7.58 14.08
N PHE A 170 -22.88 7.12 13.57
CA PHE A 170 -21.74 6.74 14.41
C PHE A 170 -21.21 7.91 15.26
N PHE A 171 -21.22 9.12 14.72
CA PHE A 171 -20.58 10.26 15.38
C PHE A 171 -21.48 11.00 16.36
N THR A 172 -22.80 10.92 16.20
CA THR A 172 -23.74 11.42 17.21
C THR A 172 -23.54 10.68 18.53
N GLU A 173 -23.30 9.36 18.47
CA GLU A 173 -22.99 8.53 19.63
C GLU A 173 -21.60 8.82 20.24
N GLN A 174 -20.60 9.06 19.39
CA GLN A 174 -19.23 9.35 19.86
C GLN A 174 -19.12 10.73 20.53
N LEU A 175 -19.78 11.75 19.97
CA LEU A 175 -19.86 13.10 20.58
C LEU A 175 -20.59 13.09 21.92
N ALA A 176 -21.55 12.18 22.13
CA ALA A 176 -22.21 11.98 23.41
C ALA A 176 -21.27 11.34 24.45
N LYS A 177 -20.44 10.36 24.04
CA LYS A 177 -19.47 9.66 24.89
C LYS A 177 -18.24 10.50 25.27
N ASP A 178 -17.72 11.34 24.38
CA ASP A 178 -16.54 12.20 24.65
C ASP A 178 -16.81 13.31 25.70
N ASN A 179 -18.08 13.55 26.06
CA ASN A 179 -18.44 14.38 27.22
C ASN A 179 -18.26 13.64 28.57
N ALA A 180 -18.04 12.32 28.56
CA ALA A 180 -17.71 11.52 29.73
C ALA A 180 -16.18 11.32 29.81
N LYS A 181 -15.64 11.52 31.03
CA LYS A 181 -14.21 11.54 31.33
C LYS A 181 -13.50 10.22 30.95
N GLU A 182 -12.53 10.29 30.05
CA GLU A 182 -11.58 9.22 29.72
C GLU A 182 -10.12 9.71 29.91
N PRO A 183 -9.15 8.79 30.15
CA PRO A 183 -7.87 9.09 30.77
C PRO A 183 -6.94 9.87 29.84
N SER A 184 -6.48 11.03 30.31
CA SER A 184 -5.57 11.88 29.56
C SER A 184 -4.19 11.22 29.47
N GLY A 185 -3.73 10.94 28.26
CA GLY A 185 -2.30 10.71 27.98
C GLY A 185 -1.41 11.88 28.46
N PRO A 186 -0.08 11.76 28.35
CA PRO A 186 0.85 12.77 28.83
C PRO A 186 0.52 14.16 28.24
N LYS A 187 0.04 15.08 29.10
CA LYS A 187 -0.31 16.43 28.67
C LYS A 187 0.95 17.19 28.26
N ARG A 188 1.04 17.52 26.97
CA ARG A 188 2.13 18.34 26.42
C ARG A 188 2.15 19.70 27.10
N ARG A 189 3.36 20.18 27.38
CA ARG A 189 3.58 21.46 28.04
C ARG A 189 3.98 22.50 27.00
N ARG A 190 3.51 23.73 27.19
CA ARG A 190 4.01 24.87 26.43
C ARG A 190 5.51 25.05 26.68
N CYS A 191 6.21 25.61 25.71
CA CYS A 191 7.65 25.81 25.83
C CYS A 191 8.03 26.75 27.00
N GLY A 192 7.13 27.62 27.46
CA GLY A 192 7.36 28.54 28.60
C GLY A 192 8.34 29.68 28.32
N VAL A 193 9.08 29.60 27.22
CA VAL A 193 10.17 30.54 26.87
C VAL A 193 9.84 31.46 25.70
N CYS A 194 8.86 31.14 24.85
CA CYS A 194 8.48 32.04 23.75
C CYS A 194 7.63 33.21 24.25
N GLU A 195 7.62 34.32 23.52
CA GLU A 195 6.89 35.52 23.90
C GLU A 195 5.41 35.22 24.18
N ALA A 196 4.74 34.47 23.29
CA ALA A 196 3.34 34.08 23.48
C ALA A 196 3.09 33.34 24.82
N CYS A 197 4.05 32.54 25.30
CA CYS A 197 3.92 31.87 26.60
C CYS A 197 4.09 32.83 27.78
N GLN A 198 4.97 33.83 27.61
CA GLN A 198 5.31 34.83 28.62
C GLN A 198 4.28 35.97 28.73
N GLN A 199 3.50 36.21 27.67
CA GLN A 199 2.41 37.21 27.66
C GLN A 199 1.33 36.87 28.72
N PRO A 200 0.71 37.88 29.37
CA PRO A 200 -0.40 37.66 30.29
C PRO A 200 -1.69 37.26 29.55
N ASP A 201 -2.65 36.69 30.28
CA ASP A 201 -3.97 36.38 29.70
C ASP A 201 -4.73 37.67 29.39
N CYS A 202 -5.28 37.79 28.18
CA CYS A 202 -5.76 39.07 27.65
C CYS A 202 -7.09 39.56 28.24
N GLY A 203 -7.82 38.72 28.98
CA GLY A 203 -9.12 39.04 29.59
C GLY A 203 -10.30 39.17 28.62
N VAL A 204 -10.05 39.45 27.33
CA VAL A 204 -11.10 39.81 26.37
C VAL A 204 -11.51 38.69 25.40
N CYS A 205 -10.66 37.68 25.19
CA CYS A 205 -10.97 36.58 24.26
C CYS A 205 -11.96 35.58 24.85
N ALA A 206 -12.63 34.79 24.00
CA ALA A 206 -13.64 33.80 24.43
C ALA A 206 -13.09 32.82 25.49
N HIS A 207 -11.86 32.34 25.33
CA HIS A 207 -11.22 31.47 26.32
C HIS A 207 -10.93 32.18 27.65
N CYS A 208 -10.49 33.45 27.62
CA CYS A 208 -10.32 34.23 28.84
C CYS A 208 -11.67 34.46 29.53
N LYS A 209 -12.72 34.85 28.79
CA LYS A 209 -14.06 35.05 29.33
C LYS A 209 -14.66 33.79 29.95
N ASP A 210 -14.24 32.60 29.52
CA ASP A 210 -14.63 31.33 30.15
C ASP A 210 -13.81 31.01 31.43
N MET A 211 -12.64 31.61 31.64
CA MET A 211 -11.85 31.35 32.85
C MET A 211 -12.53 31.92 34.10
N THR A 212 -12.48 31.17 35.19
CA THR A 212 -13.02 31.58 36.50
C THR A 212 -12.44 32.91 36.98
N LYS A 213 -11.15 33.17 36.74
CA LYS A 213 -10.49 34.44 37.10
C LYS A 213 -10.99 35.67 36.33
N PHE A 214 -11.74 35.48 35.26
CA PHE A 214 -12.40 36.55 34.49
C PHE A 214 -13.94 36.44 34.53
N GLY A 215 -14.49 35.70 35.51
CA GLY A 215 -15.94 35.58 35.75
C GLY A 215 -16.65 34.51 34.91
N GLY A 216 -15.91 33.65 34.20
CA GLY A 216 -16.47 32.57 33.39
C GLY A 216 -16.75 31.27 34.15
N PRO A 217 -17.52 30.34 33.55
CA PRO A 217 -17.92 29.09 34.19
C PRO A 217 -16.80 28.04 34.27
N GLY A 218 -15.63 28.30 33.68
CA GLY A 218 -14.44 27.44 33.74
C GLY A 218 -14.59 26.10 33.02
N ARG A 219 -15.55 25.98 32.09
CA ARG A 219 -15.91 24.69 31.48
C ARG A 219 -14.95 24.28 30.36
N SER A 220 -14.46 25.22 29.57
CA SER A 220 -13.60 24.92 28.40
C SER A 220 -12.18 24.50 28.79
N LYS A 221 -11.67 25.01 29.92
CA LYS A 221 -10.28 24.86 30.39
C LYS A 221 -9.21 25.18 29.32
N GLN A 222 -9.58 25.98 28.32
CA GLN A 222 -8.68 26.45 27.27
C GLN A 222 -7.91 27.68 27.73
N ALA A 223 -6.68 27.86 27.22
CA ALA A 223 -5.91 29.05 27.54
C ALA A 223 -6.21 30.22 26.62
N CYS A 224 -5.78 31.41 27.04
CA CYS A 224 -5.89 32.63 26.26
C CYS A 224 -5.42 32.43 24.81
N VAL A 225 -6.23 32.90 23.86
CA VAL A 225 -5.93 32.83 22.42
C VAL A 225 -4.60 33.50 22.09
N LYS A 226 -4.28 34.63 22.76
CA LYS A 226 -3.00 35.34 22.60
C LYS A 226 -1.80 34.62 23.23
N ARG A 227 -2.01 33.52 23.96
CA ARG A 227 -0.96 32.70 24.59
C ARG A 227 -0.80 31.32 23.95
N ARG A 228 -1.28 31.16 22.71
CA ARG A 228 -1.04 29.95 21.91
C ARG A 228 0.44 29.85 21.59
N CYS A 229 1.04 28.72 21.96
CA CYS A 229 2.48 28.50 21.78
C CYS A 229 2.75 27.96 20.37
N PRO A 230 3.42 28.71 19.47
CA PRO A 230 3.70 28.24 18.12
C PRO A 230 4.61 27.00 18.11
N ASN A 231 5.59 26.93 19.02
CA ASN A 231 6.45 25.74 19.17
C ASN A 231 5.65 24.49 19.54
N MET A 232 4.61 24.66 20.37
CA MET A 232 3.76 23.54 20.79
C MET A 232 2.84 23.13 19.64
N ALA A 233 2.33 24.09 18.85
CA ALA A 233 1.49 23.81 17.69
C ALA A 233 2.25 23.10 16.56
N ILE A 234 3.51 23.48 16.29
CA ILE A 234 4.36 22.77 15.33
C ILE A 234 4.72 21.39 15.85
N GLN A 235 5.12 21.27 17.11
CA GLN A 235 5.38 19.96 17.72
C GLN A 235 4.13 19.06 17.70
N GLU A 236 2.94 19.62 17.95
CA GLU A 236 1.68 18.88 17.84
C GLU A 236 1.37 18.43 16.42
N ALA A 237 1.72 19.24 15.41
CA ALA A 237 1.57 18.91 14.00
C ALA A 237 2.59 17.86 13.55
N ASP A 238 3.87 18.03 13.90
CA ASP A 238 4.95 17.07 13.67
C ASP A 238 4.62 15.72 14.32
N ASP A 239 4.21 15.73 15.59
CA ASP A 239 3.82 14.51 16.30
C ASP A 239 2.53 13.89 15.74
N SER A 240 1.66 14.68 15.10
CA SER A 240 0.46 14.16 14.43
C SER A 240 0.77 13.57 13.07
N ASP A 241 1.89 13.98 12.48
CA ASP A 241 2.43 13.48 11.22
C ASP A 241 3.59 12.51 11.48
N LEU A 242 3.63 11.81 12.63
CA LEU A 242 4.68 10.82 12.93
C LEU A 242 4.66 9.73 11.86
N GLU A 243 5.50 9.95 10.87
CA GLU A 243 5.90 9.04 9.82
C GLU A 243 7.19 8.30 10.20
N ASP A 244 7.63 8.32 11.46
CA ASP A 244 8.78 7.52 11.88
C ASP A 244 8.38 6.04 11.80
N GLU A 245 8.64 5.48 10.62
CA GLU A 245 8.38 4.11 10.26
C GLU A 245 9.01 3.18 11.31
N ASP A 246 10.21 3.52 11.79
CA ASP A 246 10.95 2.82 12.83
C ASP A 246 10.19 2.71 14.18
N GLU A 247 9.47 3.75 14.61
CA GLU A 247 8.64 3.70 15.84
C GLU A 247 7.41 2.80 15.64
N TYR A 248 6.77 2.89 14.47
CA TYR A 248 5.64 2.03 14.13
C TYR A 248 6.05 0.56 13.98
N ASP A 249 7.21 0.30 13.40
CA ASP A 249 7.74 -1.04 13.21
C ASP A 249 8.13 -1.67 14.56
N THR A 250 8.66 -0.89 15.51
CA THR A 250 8.87 -1.32 16.89
C THR A 250 7.54 -1.67 17.59
N LEU A 251 6.49 -0.85 17.40
CA LEU A 251 5.14 -1.14 17.91
C LEU A 251 4.58 -2.45 17.30
N ALA A 252 4.79 -2.66 16.00
CA ALA A 252 4.34 -3.85 15.27
C ALA A 252 5.05 -5.15 15.69
N GLU A 253 6.25 -5.07 16.27
CA GLU A 253 6.93 -6.23 16.87
C GLU A 253 6.30 -6.64 18.20
N THR A 254 5.78 -5.69 18.97
CA THR A 254 5.15 -5.94 20.28
C THR A 254 3.65 -6.26 20.22
N ALA A 255 3.00 -6.01 19.08
CA ALA A 255 1.55 -6.16 18.90
C ALA A 255 1.08 -7.63 18.97
N LEU A 256 -0.13 -7.85 19.49
CA LEU A 256 -0.71 -9.17 19.65
C LEU A 256 -1.18 -9.74 18.31
N THR A 257 -0.99 -11.04 18.09
CA THR A 257 -1.59 -11.74 16.96
C THR A 257 -3.09 -11.99 17.24
N PRO A 258 -4.00 -11.77 16.26
CA PRO A 258 -5.44 -11.90 16.43
C PRO A 258 -5.94 -13.31 16.80
N HIS A 259 -5.06 -14.32 16.70
CA HIS A 259 -5.39 -15.74 16.78
C HIS A 259 -5.48 -16.28 18.22
N GLN A 260 -5.63 -15.42 19.23
CA GLN A 260 -5.96 -15.88 20.57
C GLN A 260 -7.26 -16.68 20.50
N LYS A 261 -7.17 -18.00 20.74
CA LYS A 261 -8.34 -18.88 20.88
C LYS A 261 -9.35 -18.19 21.77
N ILE A 262 -10.61 -18.20 21.34
CA ILE A 262 -11.76 -17.66 22.08
C ILE A 262 -11.81 -18.40 23.42
N VAL A 263 -11.17 -17.80 24.44
CA VAL A 263 -11.24 -18.10 25.86
C VAL A 263 -11.29 -19.59 26.24
N THR A 264 -10.17 -20.14 26.71
CA THR A 264 -10.12 -21.52 27.28
C THR A 264 -10.67 -21.62 28.71
N CYS A 265 -10.97 -20.49 29.37
CA CYS A 265 -11.45 -20.45 30.75
C CYS A 265 -12.90 -19.95 30.79
N LEU A 266 -13.84 -20.89 30.90
CA LEU A 266 -15.27 -20.60 31.01
C LEU A 266 -15.73 -20.69 32.46
N LYS A 267 -16.67 -19.84 32.83
CA LYS A 267 -17.27 -19.85 34.16
C LYS A 267 -18.44 -20.82 34.17
N GLU A 268 -18.36 -21.84 35.01
CA GLU A 268 -19.47 -22.78 35.19
C GLU A 268 -20.51 -22.21 36.17
N VAL A 269 -21.76 -22.17 35.74
CA VAL A 269 -22.89 -21.73 36.56
C VAL A 269 -23.54 -22.97 37.19
N LYS A 270 -23.87 -22.91 38.49
CA LYS A 270 -24.63 -23.97 39.17
C LYS A 270 -26.09 -23.97 38.70
N LYS A 271 -26.35 -24.63 37.56
CA LYS A 271 -27.69 -24.87 37.03
C LYS A 271 -28.00 -26.36 37.04
N GLU A 272 -29.28 -26.69 37.19
CA GLU A 272 -29.73 -28.06 37.00
C GLU A 272 -29.73 -28.38 35.49
N ILE A 273 -29.06 -29.46 35.09
CA ILE A 273 -28.94 -29.86 33.68
C ILE A 273 -29.55 -31.24 33.53
N ARG A 274 -30.54 -31.40 32.67
CA ARG A 274 -31.26 -32.66 32.41
C ARG A 274 -31.25 -32.95 30.92
N TRP A 275 -31.09 -34.20 30.51
CA TRP A 275 -31.26 -34.58 29.10
C TRP A 275 -32.75 -34.78 28.82
N GLU A 276 -33.18 -34.44 27.62
CA GLU A 276 -34.54 -34.65 27.16
C GLU A 276 -34.54 -35.66 25.99
N GLY A 277 -35.27 -36.76 26.17
CA GLY A 277 -35.30 -37.89 25.22
C GLY A 277 -34.20 -38.94 25.45
N ASP A 278 -34.26 -40.01 24.66
CA ASP A 278 -33.29 -41.10 24.70
C ASP A 278 -31.98 -40.73 23.97
N ALA A 279 -30.88 -41.40 24.34
CA ALA A 279 -29.60 -41.21 23.68
C ALA A 279 -29.69 -41.65 22.21
N VAL A 280 -29.29 -40.75 21.30
CA VAL A 280 -29.34 -40.98 19.85
C VAL A 280 -28.22 -41.93 19.39
N PHE A 281 -27.09 -41.93 20.10
CA PHE A 281 -25.97 -42.81 19.82
C PHE A 281 -25.11 -43.01 21.08
N ASP A 282 -24.53 -44.19 21.26
CA ASP A 282 -23.58 -44.52 22.34
C ASP A 282 -22.35 -45.20 21.73
N ASP A 283 -21.19 -44.53 21.76
CA ASP A 283 -19.92 -45.09 21.28
C ASP A 283 -19.16 -45.89 22.36
N GLY A 284 -19.80 -46.10 23.52
CA GLY A 284 -19.25 -46.72 24.71
C GLY A 284 -18.41 -45.77 25.57
N ARG A 285 -17.96 -44.62 25.06
CA ARG A 285 -17.25 -43.57 25.81
C ARG A 285 -18.12 -42.34 26.03
N ARG A 286 -18.98 -42.01 25.07
CA ARG A 286 -19.88 -40.85 25.02
C ARG A 286 -21.27 -41.29 24.59
N LYS A 287 -22.27 -40.80 25.32
CA LYS A 287 -23.69 -40.89 24.96
C LYS A 287 -24.15 -39.57 24.37
N PHE A 288 -24.64 -39.56 23.13
CA PHE A 288 -25.03 -38.37 22.40
C PHE A 288 -26.53 -38.11 22.50
N TYR A 289 -26.93 -36.84 22.64
CA TYR A 289 -28.31 -36.40 22.80
C TYR A 289 -28.63 -35.23 21.86
N THR A 290 -29.91 -35.08 21.52
CA THR A 290 -30.41 -33.98 20.66
C THR A 290 -30.90 -32.77 21.43
N LYS A 291 -31.30 -32.95 22.70
CA LYS A 291 -31.87 -31.90 23.54
C LYS A 291 -31.42 -31.98 24.99
N ALA A 292 -31.25 -30.82 25.62
CA ALA A 292 -30.95 -30.67 27.03
C ALA A 292 -31.73 -29.51 27.64
N ILE A 293 -32.19 -29.67 28.88
CA ILE A 293 -32.75 -28.60 29.70
C ILE A 293 -31.64 -28.07 30.61
N VAL A 294 -31.31 -26.79 30.50
CA VAL A 294 -30.28 -26.10 31.32
C VAL A 294 -30.96 -25.00 32.14
N GLY A 295 -31.21 -25.26 33.42
CA GLY A 295 -32.09 -24.42 34.24
C GLY A 295 -33.53 -24.55 33.75
N ASP A 296 -34.08 -23.45 33.23
CA ASP A 296 -35.45 -23.38 32.70
C ASP A 296 -35.51 -23.32 31.16
N GLU A 297 -34.36 -23.40 30.47
CA GLU A 297 -34.29 -23.27 29.02
C GLU A 297 -34.01 -24.61 28.32
N GLU A 298 -34.78 -24.92 27.28
CA GLU A 298 -34.58 -26.05 26.38
C GLU A 298 -33.57 -25.66 25.28
N ILE A 299 -32.48 -26.43 25.19
CA ILE A 299 -31.41 -26.28 24.20
C ILE A 299 -31.42 -27.50 23.29
N SER A 300 -31.62 -27.27 22.00
CA SER A 300 -31.55 -28.28 20.94
C SER A 300 -30.27 -28.15 20.12
N VAL A 301 -29.90 -29.21 19.40
CA VAL A 301 -28.86 -29.13 18.35
C VAL A 301 -29.24 -28.07 17.31
N ASN A 302 -28.26 -27.29 16.85
CA ASN A 302 -28.33 -26.10 16.00
C ASN A 302 -28.86 -24.80 16.66
N ASP A 303 -29.28 -24.84 17.92
CA ASP A 303 -29.56 -23.61 18.66
C ASP A 303 -28.29 -22.80 18.90
N CYS A 304 -28.46 -21.48 19.05
CA CYS A 304 -27.38 -20.60 19.46
C CYS A 304 -27.51 -20.28 20.95
N VAL A 305 -26.37 -20.21 21.66
CA VAL A 305 -26.30 -20.03 23.11
C VAL A 305 -25.29 -18.95 23.46
N MET A 306 -25.51 -18.27 24.58
CA MET A 306 -24.57 -17.32 25.18
C MET A 306 -23.80 -18.00 26.30
N VAL A 307 -22.48 -17.87 26.29
CA VAL A 307 -21.54 -18.51 27.22
C VAL A 307 -20.78 -17.43 27.99
N GLU A 308 -20.63 -17.61 29.31
CA GLU A 308 -19.94 -16.66 30.19
C GLU A 308 -18.42 -16.97 30.28
N PRO A 309 -17.54 -16.05 29.83
CA PRO A 309 -16.10 -16.14 30.07
C PRO A 309 -15.76 -16.05 31.56
N SER A 310 -14.64 -16.62 31.98
CA SER A 310 -14.13 -16.44 33.36
C SER A 310 -13.62 -15.02 33.63
N ASP A 311 -13.16 -14.32 32.59
CA ASP A 311 -12.74 -12.92 32.69
C ASP A 311 -13.96 -12.00 32.50
N PRO A 312 -14.36 -11.21 33.51
CA PRO A 312 -15.52 -10.32 33.42
C PRO A 312 -15.34 -9.15 32.45
N THR A 313 -14.12 -8.90 31.96
CA THR A 313 -13.86 -7.87 30.94
C THR A 313 -14.23 -8.34 29.53
N ILE A 314 -14.37 -9.65 29.32
CA ILE A 314 -14.73 -10.23 28.04
C ILE A 314 -16.26 -10.34 27.95
N PRO A 315 -16.90 -9.83 26.87
CA PRO A 315 -18.34 -9.93 26.71
C PRO A 315 -18.77 -11.40 26.53
N LEU A 316 -20.04 -11.68 26.85
CA LEU A 316 -20.65 -12.99 26.63
C LEU A 316 -20.40 -13.47 25.19
N GLN A 317 -19.84 -14.65 25.07
CA GLN A 317 -19.52 -15.28 23.78
C GLN A 317 -20.76 -15.97 23.24
N ILE A 318 -20.92 -16.00 21.92
CA ILE A 318 -22.08 -16.59 21.27
C ILE A 318 -21.60 -17.77 20.45
N ALA A 319 -22.26 -18.91 20.60
CA ALA A 319 -21.88 -20.13 19.90
C ALA A 319 -23.11 -20.88 19.40
N ARG A 320 -22.94 -21.64 18.32
CA ARG A 320 -23.93 -22.60 17.82
C ARG A 320 -23.62 -23.98 18.36
N VAL A 321 -24.64 -24.65 18.90
CA VAL A 321 -24.55 -26.02 19.43
C VAL A 321 -24.58 -27.00 18.26
N ILE A 322 -23.49 -27.73 18.00
CA ILE A 322 -23.41 -28.68 16.88
C ILE A 322 -23.82 -30.09 17.30
N TYR A 323 -23.33 -30.56 18.44
CA TYR A 323 -23.75 -31.84 19.02
C TYR A 323 -23.52 -31.83 20.54
N MET A 324 -24.27 -32.66 21.27
CA MET A 324 -24.21 -32.73 22.74
C MET A 324 -23.97 -34.15 23.20
N TRP A 325 -23.22 -34.33 24.29
CA TRP A 325 -22.95 -35.65 24.84
C TRP A 325 -22.68 -35.65 26.34
N GLU A 326 -22.78 -36.83 26.93
CA GLU A 326 -22.35 -37.13 28.28
C GLU A 326 -21.21 -38.15 28.27
N ASN A 327 -20.16 -37.91 29.04
CA ASN A 327 -19.04 -38.84 29.18
C ASN A 327 -19.27 -39.83 30.34
N ARG A 328 -18.42 -40.87 30.44
CA ARG A 328 -18.49 -41.87 31.53
C ARG A 328 -18.40 -41.31 32.95
N ARG A 329 -17.88 -40.09 33.11
CA ARG A 329 -17.74 -39.43 34.42
C ARG A 329 -18.99 -38.59 34.76
N GLY A 330 -20.01 -38.58 33.90
CA GLY A 330 -21.24 -37.81 34.08
C GLY A 330 -21.13 -36.33 33.68
N PHE A 331 -20.02 -35.90 33.07
CA PHE A 331 -19.92 -34.53 32.58
C PHE A 331 -20.73 -34.37 31.30
N LYS A 332 -21.61 -33.35 31.30
CA LYS A 332 -22.48 -33.00 30.19
C LYS A 332 -21.85 -31.88 29.38
N MET A 333 -21.53 -32.18 28.14
CA MET A 333 -20.74 -31.35 27.24
C MET A 333 -21.49 -31.12 25.94
N PHE A 334 -21.12 -30.07 25.23
CA PHE A 334 -21.51 -29.85 23.85
C PHE A 334 -20.32 -29.36 23.02
N HIS A 335 -20.42 -29.52 21.71
CA HIS A 335 -19.43 -29.02 20.79
C HIS A 335 -20.01 -27.77 20.14
N ALA A 336 -19.25 -26.70 20.22
CA ALA A 336 -19.70 -25.37 19.88
C ALA A 336 -18.87 -24.84 18.71
N THR A 337 -19.52 -24.25 17.71
CA THR A 337 -18.85 -23.35 16.75
C THR A 337 -19.10 -21.93 17.21
N TRP A 338 -18.03 -21.17 17.41
CA TRP A 338 -18.13 -19.81 17.92
C TRP A 338 -18.63 -18.86 16.83
N PHE A 339 -19.21 -17.74 17.27
CA PHE A 339 -19.36 -16.55 16.46
C PHE A 339 -18.41 -15.49 16.98
N ARG A 340 -17.86 -14.68 16.07
CA ARG A 340 -17.06 -13.52 16.46
C ARG A 340 -17.93 -12.28 16.47
N ARG A 341 -17.84 -11.47 17.52
CA ARG A 341 -18.50 -10.16 17.56
C ARG A 341 -17.78 -9.19 16.65
N GLY A 342 -18.51 -8.26 16.06
CA GLY A 342 -17.91 -7.23 15.22
C GLY A 342 -16.85 -6.37 15.92
N SER A 343 -17.00 -6.13 17.23
CA SER A 343 -16.02 -5.45 18.08
C SER A 343 -14.66 -6.15 18.16
N ASP A 344 -14.63 -7.46 17.93
CA ASP A 344 -13.42 -8.27 18.02
C ASP A 344 -12.69 -8.39 16.68
N THR A 345 -13.33 -7.93 15.59
CA THR A 345 -12.76 -7.82 14.25
C THR A 345 -11.97 -6.51 14.10
N VAL A 346 -11.41 -6.27 12.91
CA VAL A 346 -10.77 -4.99 12.57
C VAL A 346 -11.75 -3.80 12.62
N LEU A 347 -13.07 -4.04 12.51
CA LEU A 347 -14.07 -2.95 12.60
C LEU A 347 -14.07 -2.31 13.99
N GLY A 348 -13.71 -3.07 15.04
CA GLY A 348 -13.67 -2.58 16.41
C GLY A 348 -14.99 -1.91 16.82
N GLU A 349 -14.88 -0.74 17.43
CA GLU A 349 -16.02 0.07 17.88
C GLU A 349 -16.98 0.53 16.77
N THR A 350 -16.60 0.43 15.49
CA THR A 350 -17.43 0.88 14.36
C THR A 350 -18.45 -0.15 13.87
N SER A 351 -18.34 -1.41 14.34
CA SER A 351 -19.27 -2.46 13.98
C SER A 351 -20.65 -2.25 14.59
N ASP A 352 -21.69 -2.80 13.94
CA ASP A 352 -22.99 -2.96 14.58
C ASP A 352 -22.86 -3.89 15.82
N PRO A 353 -23.37 -3.50 17.00
CA PRO A 353 -23.31 -4.33 18.21
C PRO A 353 -24.07 -5.67 18.12
N THR A 354 -25.03 -5.78 17.20
CA THR A 354 -25.87 -6.97 16.99
C THR A 354 -25.37 -7.86 15.85
N GLU A 355 -24.38 -7.39 15.09
CA GLU A 355 -23.77 -8.13 14.00
C GLU A 355 -22.67 -9.07 14.50
N LEU A 356 -22.77 -10.31 14.04
CA LEU A 356 -21.82 -11.39 14.27
C LEU A 356 -21.18 -11.82 12.95
N PHE A 357 -20.02 -12.45 13.07
CA PHE A 357 -19.29 -13.01 11.95
C PHE A 357 -19.03 -14.49 12.19
N LEU A 358 -19.22 -15.30 11.14
CA LEU A 358 -18.82 -16.70 11.16
C LEU A 358 -17.30 -16.81 11.18
N ASN A 359 -16.78 -17.75 11.96
CA ASN A 359 -15.40 -18.20 11.92
C ASN A 359 -15.37 -19.73 11.97
N ASP A 360 -14.20 -20.32 11.73
CA ASP A 360 -14.01 -21.78 11.79
C ASP A 360 -13.46 -22.22 13.16
N ASP A 361 -13.70 -21.42 14.21
CA ASP A 361 -13.29 -21.75 15.57
C ASP A 361 -14.37 -22.63 16.24
N CYS A 362 -13.94 -23.75 16.80
CA CYS A 362 -14.84 -24.65 17.52
C CYS A 362 -14.14 -25.32 18.69
N ASP A 363 -14.89 -25.58 19.77
CA ASP A 363 -14.38 -26.16 21.01
C ASP A 363 -15.39 -27.11 21.67
N GLU A 364 -14.90 -27.93 22.59
CA GLU A 364 -15.75 -28.71 23.50
C GLU A 364 -16.04 -27.87 24.76
N VAL A 365 -17.32 -27.66 25.06
CA VAL A 365 -17.79 -26.70 26.07
C VAL A 365 -18.69 -27.40 27.08
N PRO A 366 -18.53 -27.16 28.40
CA PRO A 366 -19.46 -27.66 29.42
C PRO A 366 -20.84 -27.02 29.29
N LEU A 367 -21.92 -27.80 29.35
CA LEU A 367 -23.29 -27.25 29.36
C LEU A 367 -23.56 -26.34 30.57
N SER A 368 -22.82 -26.51 31.67
CA SER A 368 -22.88 -25.65 32.86
C SER A 368 -22.45 -24.21 32.60
N SER A 369 -21.70 -23.94 31.53
CA SER A 369 -21.28 -22.59 31.15
C SER A 369 -22.34 -21.79 30.37
N VAL A 370 -23.44 -22.44 29.95
CA VAL A 370 -24.49 -21.78 29.17
C VAL A 370 -25.32 -20.85 30.07
N THR A 371 -25.35 -19.57 29.69
CA THR A 371 -26.11 -18.55 30.40
C THR A 371 -27.56 -18.48 29.92
N THR A 372 -27.79 -18.39 28.61
CA THR A 372 -29.12 -18.31 27.99
C THR A 372 -29.06 -18.64 26.50
N LYS A 373 -30.18 -18.97 25.89
CA LYS A 373 -30.38 -19.15 24.45
C LYS A 373 -30.34 -17.79 23.73
N ALA A 374 -29.69 -17.75 22.58
CA ALA A 374 -29.61 -16.59 21.69
C ALA A 374 -30.33 -16.90 20.37
N THR A 375 -30.92 -15.86 19.78
CA THR A 375 -31.50 -15.96 18.43
C THR A 375 -30.53 -15.33 17.44
N VAL A 376 -29.97 -16.15 16.53
CA VAL A 376 -29.03 -15.68 15.50
C VAL A 376 -29.63 -15.94 14.13
N LYS A 377 -29.97 -14.88 13.38
CA LYS A 377 -30.51 -15.00 12.01
C LYS A 377 -29.42 -14.76 10.97
N LYS A 378 -29.42 -15.56 9.91
CA LYS A 378 -28.61 -15.29 8.71
C LYS A 378 -29.33 -14.23 7.89
N LEU A 379 -28.65 -13.13 7.57
CA LEU A 379 -29.18 -12.13 6.65
C LEU A 379 -28.77 -12.53 5.23
N ASP A 380 -29.71 -13.03 4.45
CA ASP A 380 -29.48 -13.35 3.05
C ASP A 380 -29.51 -12.08 2.19
N ILE A 381 -28.66 -12.07 1.18
CA ILE A 381 -28.51 -10.92 0.28
C ILE A 381 -29.57 -11.06 -0.82
N PRO A 382 -30.40 -10.04 -1.07
CA PRO A 382 -31.46 -10.11 -2.08
C PRO A 382 -30.90 -10.32 -3.50
N ASN A 383 -31.65 -11.01 -4.36
CA ASN A 383 -31.22 -11.33 -5.73
C ASN A 383 -31.02 -10.09 -6.62
N ASP A 384 -31.68 -8.99 -6.28
CA ASP A 384 -31.61 -7.68 -6.94
C ASP A 384 -30.60 -6.73 -6.28
N TRP A 385 -29.66 -7.23 -5.46
CA TRP A 385 -28.63 -6.45 -4.74
C TRP A 385 -27.93 -5.38 -5.61
N ALA A 386 -27.65 -5.69 -6.87
CA ALA A 386 -26.99 -4.77 -7.81
C ALA A 386 -27.89 -3.60 -8.28
N LEU A 387 -29.21 -3.71 -8.12
CA LEU A 387 -30.22 -2.76 -8.57
C LEU A 387 -30.85 -1.96 -7.43
N PHE A 388 -30.48 -2.20 -6.16
CA PHE A 388 -31.03 -1.48 -5.02
C PHE A 388 -31.02 0.02 -5.27
N ASP A 389 -32.17 0.65 -5.03
CA ASP A 389 -32.23 2.09 -4.99
C ASP A 389 -31.39 2.56 -3.79
N ASN A 390 -30.87 3.78 -3.87
CA ASN A 390 -29.89 4.29 -2.92
C ASN A 390 -30.50 4.58 -1.52
N THR A 391 -31.60 3.92 -1.17
CA THR A 391 -32.28 4.01 0.11
C THR A 391 -31.61 3.10 1.12
N ASP A 392 -31.57 3.56 2.37
CA ASP A 392 -31.09 2.74 3.48
C ASP A 392 -32.03 1.53 3.54
N VAL A 393 -31.52 0.33 3.24
CA VAL A 393 -32.23 -0.91 3.56
C VAL A 393 -32.42 -0.84 5.06
N LYS A 394 -33.60 -0.40 5.49
CA LYS A 394 -34.04 -0.59 6.85
C LYS A 394 -34.03 -2.11 7.00
N LEU A 395 -32.98 -2.66 7.62
CA LEU A 395 -33.11 -3.88 8.41
C LEU A 395 -34.43 -3.69 9.12
N ASP A 396 -35.45 -4.45 8.71
CA ASP A 396 -36.83 -4.11 8.99
C ASP A 396 -36.99 -3.68 10.45
N ASN A 397 -37.94 -2.80 10.73
CA ASN A 397 -38.35 -2.43 12.09
C ASN A 397 -38.61 -3.65 13.02
N GLU A 398 -38.54 -4.88 12.50
CA GLU A 398 -38.52 -6.18 13.18
C GLU A 398 -37.25 -6.49 14.00
N PHE A 399 -36.08 -5.91 13.70
CA PHE A 399 -34.85 -6.19 14.46
C PHE A 399 -34.62 -5.19 15.60
N LYS A 400 -35.56 -5.09 16.53
CA LYS A 400 -35.32 -4.43 17.83
C LYS A 400 -34.74 -5.47 18.79
N ASN A 401 -33.43 -5.42 19.03
CA ASN A 401 -32.77 -6.18 20.11
C ASN A 401 -33.15 -5.61 21.50
N SER A 402 -34.45 -5.59 21.80
CA SER A 402 -35.01 -5.03 23.03
C SER A 402 -34.69 -5.87 24.27
N ASP A 403 -34.31 -7.14 24.07
CA ASP A 403 -33.98 -8.12 25.10
C ASP A 403 -32.46 -8.40 25.23
N GLY A 404 -31.64 -7.90 24.31
CA GLY A 404 -30.20 -8.14 24.28
C GLY A 404 -29.77 -9.54 23.79
N LYS A 405 -30.70 -10.34 23.26
CA LYS A 405 -30.48 -11.75 22.87
C LYS A 405 -30.60 -12.04 21.38
N CYS A 406 -30.96 -11.05 20.57
CA CYS A 406 -31.17 -11.18 19.14
C CYS A 406 -29.97 -10.64 18.35
N PHE A 407 -29.41 -11.46 17.47
CA PHE A 407 -28.23 -11.16 16.66
C PHE A 407 -28.44 -11.56 15.20
N PHE A 408 -27.62 -11.03 14.29
CA PHE A 408 -27.59 -11.45 12.90
C PHE A 408 -26.15 -11.64 12.40
N TYR A 409 -25.99 -12.38 11.31
CA TYR A 409 -24.72 -12.45 10.59
C TYR A 409 -24.97 -12.48 9.08
N GLN A 410 -24.01 -11.93 8.33
CA GLN A 410 -24.01 -11.96 6.88
C GLN A 410 -22.70 -12.48 6.28
N LYS A 411 -21.58 -12.29 6.98
CA LYS A 411 -20.23 -12.61 6.48
C LYS A 411 -19.49 -13.57 7.40
N ARG A 412 -18.52 -14.27 6.83
CA ARG A 412 -17.43 -14.93 7.52
C ARG A 412 -16.27 -13.96 7.70
N TYR A 413 -15.54 -14.07 8.81
CA TYR A 413 -14.34 -13.28 9.08
C TYR A 413 -13.10 -14.16 9.32
N THR A 414 -12.01 -13.86 8.61
CA THR A 414 -10.69 -14.45 8.82
C THR A 414 -9.78 -13.42 9.49
N SER A 415 -9.29 -13.74 10.69
CA SER A 415 -8.72 -12.75 11.60
C SER A 415 -7.32 -12.29 11.21
N GLU A 416 -6.50 -13.20 10.70
CA GLU A 416 -5.08 -12.97 10.38
C GLU A 416 -4.95 -11.99 9.21
N THR A 417 -5.86 -12.13 8.24
CA THR A 417 -5.87 -11.41 6.97
C THR A 417 -6.97 -10.34 6.88
N ALA A 418 -7.73 -10.14 7.97
CA ALA A 418 -8.85 -9.22 8.04
C ALA A 418 -9.82 -9.32 6.84
N ARG A 419 -10.15 -10.55 6.44
CA ARG A 419 -11.03 -10.81 5.28
C ARG A 419 -12.46 -11.03 5.73
N PHE A 420 -13.38 -10.26 5.16
CA PHE A 420 -14.82 -10.45 5.26
C PHE A 420 -15.30 -11.11 3.98
N GLU A 421 -15.77 -12.35 4.07
CA GLU A 421 -16.10 -13.19 2.92
C GLU A 421 -17.53 -13.73 3.04
N ASP A 422 -18.11 -14.17 1.93
CA ASP A 422 -19.41 -14.83 1.96
C ASP A 422 -19.30 -16.18 2.72
N PRO A 423 -20.33 -16.58 3.49
CA PRO A 423 -20.35 -17.88 4.16
C PRO A 423 -20.20 -19.03 3.15
N LEU A 424 -19.23 -19.91 3.40
CA LEU A 424 -19.05 -21.13 2.60
C LEU A 424 -20.17 -22.14 2.89
N SER A 425 -20.54 -22.94 1.89
CA SER A 425 -21.38 -24.11 2.10
C SER A 425 -20.68 -25.12 3.03
N ASP A 426 -21.42 -25.67 3.99
CA ASP A 426 -20.86 -26.67 4.89
C ASP A 426 -20.48 -27.94 4.11
N PRO A 427 -19.30 -28.53 4.38
CA PRO A 427 -18.90 -29.77 3.74
C PRO A 427 -19.89 -30.90 4.08
N PRO A 428 -20.23 -31.78 3.13
CA PRO A 428 -21.09 -32.92 3.42
C PRO A 428 -20.40 -33.85 4.42
N CYS A 429 -21.20 -34.44 5.32
CA CYS A 429 -20.68 -35.43 6.26
C CYS A 429 -20.16 -36.66 5.48
N PRO A 430 -18.87 -37.02 5.61
CA PRO A 430 -18.26 -38.03 4.73
C PRO A 430 -18.75 -39.46 5.00
N LYS A 431 -19.35 -39.73 6.17
CA LYS A 431 -19.94 -41.03 6.50
C LYS A 431 -21.21 -40.85 7.33
N LYS A 432 -22.28 -41.59 7.01
CA LYS A 432 -23.56 -41.54 7.77
C LYS A 432 -23.38 -41.89 9.24
N GLU A 433 -22.44 -42.78 9.56
CA GLU A 433 -22.08 -43.25 10.90
C GLU A 433 -21.60 -42.15 11.85
N ILE A 434 -20.97 -41.09 11.34
CA ILE A 434 -20.41 -40.00 12.16
C ILE A 434 -21.30 -38.74 12.15
N SER A 435 -22.47 -38.80 11.51
CA SER A 435 -23.41 -37.67 11.40
C SER A 435 -23.77 -37.06 12.76
N HIS A 436 -23.93 -37.90 13.79
CA HIS A 436 -24.24 -37.48 15.17
C HIS A 436 -23.14 -36.64 15.86
N ARG A 437 -21.92 -36.62 15.30
CA ARG A 437 -20.76 -35.89 15.85
C ARG A 437 -20.01 -35.08 14.79
N PHE A 438 -20.66 -34.78 13.66
CA PHE A 438 -20.03 -34.08 12.56
C PHE A 438 -20.06 -32.56 12.81
N CYS A 439 -18.90 -31.92 12.68
CA CYS A 439 -18.77 -30.47 12.73
C CYS A 439 -18.07 -29.98 11.47
N ALA A 440 -18.72 -29.06 10.75
CA ALA A 440 -18.20 -28.46 9.53
C ALA A 440 -16.87 -27.71 9.78
N ALA A 441 -16.76 -26.96 10.87
CA ALA A 441 -15.53 -26.25 11.25
C ALA A 441 -14.37 -27.22 11.51
N CYS A 442 -14.60 -28.31 12.28
CA CYS A 442 -13.61 -29.37 12.47
C CYS A 442 -13.17 -30.02 11.17
N ALA A 443 -14.10 -30.27 10.25
CA ALA A 443 -13.81 -30.86 8.95
C ALA A 443 -12.94 -29.92 8.10
N ARG A 444 -13.26 -28.62 8.04
CA ARG A 444 -12.47 -27.60 7.34
C ARG A 444 -11.08 -27.46 7.95
N PHE A 445 -10.98 -27.38 9.27
CA PHE A 445 -9.70 -27.31 9.97
C PHE A 445 -8.83 -28.55 9.72
N SER A 446 -9.43 -29.74 9.78
CA SER A 446 -8.72 -31.00 9.48
C SER A 446 -8.25 -31.05 8.04
N ALA A 447 -9.07 -30.59 7.08
CA ALA A 447 -8.68 -30.52 5.68
C ALA A 447 -7.51 -29.55 5.46
N LEU A 448 -7.54 -28.38 6.10
CA LEU A 448 -6.45 -27.40 6.05
C LEU A 448 -5.15 -27.95 6.63
N GLN A 449 -5.20 -28.63 7.78
CA GLN A 449 -4.04 -29.30 8.37
C GLN A 449 -3.48 -30.41 7.47
N GLN A 450 -4.37 -31.19 6.84
CA GLN A 450 -3.96 -32.25 5.92
C GLN A 450 -3.32 -31.70 4.64
N GLN A 451 -3.80 -30.56 4.13
CA GLN A 451 -3.19 -29.87 2.99
C GLN A 451 -1.84 -29.22 3.36
N SER A 452 -1.73 -28.72 4.59
CA SER A 452 -0.51 -28.07 5.09
C SER A 452 0.57 -29.05 5.55
N THR A 453 0.32 -30.36 5.47
CA THR A 453 1.30 -31.40 5.84
C THR A 453 1.69 -32.18 4.58
N PRO A 454 2.99 -32.26 4.24
CA PRO A 454 3.42 -32.98 3.04
C PRO A 454 3.18 -34.48 3.18
N LYS A 455 2.64 -35.11 2.13
CA LYS A 455 2.34 -36.55 2.08
C LYS A 455 2.89 -37.17 0.80
N VAL A 456 3.50 -38.34 0.92
CA VAL A 456 4.05 -39.11 -0.21
C VAL A 456 3.03 -40.12 -0.76
N PHE A 457 3.09 -40.34 -2.08
CA PHE A 457 2.23 -41.25 -2.84
C PHE A 457 3.05 -42.01 -3.90
N ASP A 458 2.43 -43.03 -4.52
CA ASP A 458 3.05 -43.85 -5.57
C ASP A 458 4.37 -44.50 -5.11
N ARG A 459 4.33 -45.31 -4.06
CA ARG A 459 5.50 -46.07 -3.55
C ARG A 459 6.04 -47.00 -4.65
N LYS A 460 7.31 -46.84 -5.03
CA LYS A 460 7.95 -47.59 -6.12
C LYS A 460 8.82 -48.74 -5.62
N GLU A 461 10.04 -48.44 -5.18
CA GLU A 461 11.07 -49.44 -4.87
C GLU A 461 11.75 -49.17 -3.52
N GLU A 462 12.03 -50.24 -2.78
CA GLU A 462 12.89 -50.23 -1.59
C GLU A 462 14.34 -50.41 -2.03
N LYS A 463 15.13 -49.33 -2.03
CA LYS A 463 16.54 -49.38 -2.42
C LYS A 463 17.43 -49.93 -1.29
N SER A 464 17.01 -49.77 -0.03
CA SER A 464 17.70 -50.28 1.16
C SER A 464 16.75 -50.36 2.38
N ASN A 465 17.21 -50.95 3.51
CA ASN A 465 16.47 -50.99 4.78
C ASN A 465 16.11 -49.61 5.37
N LYS A 466 16.54 -48.50 4.76
CA LYS A 466 16.29 -47.13 5.22
C LYS A 466 15.85 -46.17 4.10
N GLU A 467 15.58 -46.64 2.89
CA GLU A 467 15.24 -45.76 1.76
C GLU A 467 14.16 -46.37 0.87
N VAL A 468 13.00 -45.70 0.85
CA VAL A 468 11.87 -46.05 -0.01
C VAL A 468 11.58 -44.91 -0.97
N THR A 469 11.48 -45.21 -2.26
CA THR A 469 11.23 -44.21 -3.31
C THR A 469 9.74 -44.04 -3.60
N TYR A 470 9.36 -42.82 -3.95
CA TYR A 470 7.97 -42.41 -4.20
C TYR A 470 7.87 -41.68 -5.55
N GLY A 471 6.70 -41.72 -6.17
CA GLY A 471 6.44 -41.02 -7.43
C GLY A 471 5.97 -39.58 -7.24
N MET A 472 5.35 -39.27 -6.09
CA MET A 472 4.67 -37.99 -5.86
C MET A 472 4.70 -37.56 -4.39
N ILE A 473 4.74 -36.26 -4.15
CA ILE A 473 4.39 -35.59 -2.89
C ILE A 473 3.20 -34.66 -3.13
N SER A 474 2.20 -34.69 -2.26
CA SER A 474 1.14 -33.67 -2.21
C SER A 474 1.40 -32.72 -1.03
N TYR A 475 1.41 -31.42 -1.29
CA TYR A 475 1.65 -30.38 -0.29
C TYR A 475 1.00 -29.06 -0.71
N LYS A 476 0.27 -28.41 0.20
CA LYS A 476 -0.48 -27.15 -0.02
C LYS A 476 -1.42 -27.18 -1.23
N GLY A 477 -2.03 -28.34 -1.50
CA GLY A 477 -2.89 -28.52 -2.67
C GLY A 477 -2.15 -28.68 -4.00
N GLU A 478 -0.82 -28.64 -4.00
CA GLU A 478 0.04 -28.86 -5.16
C GLU A 478 0.62 -30.27 -5.18
N GLU A 479 0.81 -30.81 -6.38
CA GLU A 479 1.48 -32.09 -6.61
C GLU A 479 2.92 -31.87 -7.11
N TYR A 480 3.88 -32.48 -6.43
CA TYR A 480 5.29 -32.50 -6.76
C TYR A 480 5.68 -33.89 -7.22
N ARG A 481 6.14 -34.02 -8.46
CA ARG A 481 6.53 -35.29 -9.08
C ARG A 481 7.98 -35.24 -9.55
N VAL A 482 8.57 -36.42 -9.76
CA VAL A 482 9.85 -36.54 -10.46
C VAL A 482 9.73 -35.90 -11.84
N GLY A 483 10.66 -34.99 -12.15
CA GLY A 483 10.63 -34.17 -13.35
C GLY A 483 9.99 -32.79 -13.20
N ASN A 484 9.50 -32.42 -12.00
CA ASN A 484 9.12 -31.04 -11.71
C ASN A 484 10.33 -30.20 -11.29
N ALA A 485 10.28 -28.90 -11.61
CA ALA A 485 11.18 -27.93 -11.02
C ALA A 485 10.55 -27.32 -9.75
N VAL A 486 11.40 -26.97 -8.80
CA VAL A 486 10.99 -26.43 -7.50
C VAL A 486 11.83 -25.22 -7.11
N PHE A 487 11.21 -24.33 -6.34
CA PHE A 487 11.88 -23.30 -5.58
C PHE A 487 12.30 -23.86 -4.22
N LEU A 488 13.55 -23.62 -3.87
CA LEU A 488 14.11 -23.92 -2.56
C LEU A 488 14.49 -22.62 -1.86
N ILE A 489 14.32 -22.59 -0.54
CA ILE A 489 14.72 -21.42 0.24
C ILE A 489 16.24 -21.16 0.13
N PRO A 490 16.69 -19.89 0.19
CA PRO A 490 18.11 -19.56 0.23
C PRO A 490 18.84 -20.34 1.34
N GLY A 491 20.06 -20.79 1.07
CA GLY A 491 20.83 -21.68 1.95
C GLY A 491 20.56 -23.18 1.79
N ALA A 492 19.48 -23.61 1.12
CA ALA A 492 19.22 -25.03 0.84
C ALA A 492 20.28 -25.63 -0.10
N LEU A 493 20.71 -24.87 -1.12
CA LEU A 493 21.82 -25.23 -2.01
C LEU A 493 23.03 -24.35 -1.70
N LYS A 494 24.23 -24.92 -1.82
CA LYS A 494 25.50 -24.20 -1.69
C LYS A 494 26.12 -24.01 -3.07
N PHE A 495 26.41 -22.75 -3.40
CA PHE A 495 27.10 -22.34 -4.62
C PHE A 495 28.51 -21.87 -4.30
N LYS A 496 29.48 -22.17 -5.18
CA LYS A 496 30.88 -21.72 -5.02
C LYS A 496 31.03 -20.23 -5.24
N TYR A 497 30.29 -19.70 -6.20
CA TYR A 497 30.22 -18.28 -6.50
C TYR A 497 28.88 -17.77 -5.99
N THR A 498 28.94 -16.82 -5.07
CA THR A 498 27.79 -16.03 -4.64
C THR A 498 28.09 -14.58 -4.98
N TRP A 499 27.07 -13.87 -5.45
CA TRP A 499 27.21 -12.44 -5.67
C TRP A 499 27.10 -11.72 -4.33
N ASN A 500 28.24 -11.47 -3.70
CA ASN A 500 28.31 -10.54 -2.58
C ASN A 500 28.27 -9.12 -3.14
N ARG A 501 27.23 -8.36 -2.81
CA ARG A 501 27.18 -6.91 -3.04
C ARG A 501 28.30 -6.30 -2.21
N ASN A 502 29.43 -5.98 -2.85
CA ASN A 502 30.59 -5.43 -2.17
C ASN A 502 30.17 -4.20 -1.38
N GLU A 503 30.20 -4.27 -0.04
CA GLU A 503 30.22 -3.06 0.77
C GLU A 503 31.41 -2.22 0.29
N ALA A 504 31.15 -1.00 -0.19
CA ALA A 504 32.23 -0.07 -0.48
C ALA A 504 33.14 -0.01 0.77
N PRO A 505 34.47 -0.18 0.64
CA PRO A 505 35.35 -0.23 1.78
C PRO A 505 35.16 1.02 2.63
N LYS A 506 34.68 0.84 3.87
CA LYS A 506 34.40 1.96 4.79
C LYS A 506 35.66 2.81 4.92
N VAL A 507 35.60 4.05 4.46
CA VAL A 507 36.73 4.99 4.58
C VAL A 507 36.99 5.19 6.07
N LYS A 508 38.13 4.71 6.57
CA LYS A 508 38.50 4.84 7.99
C LYS A 508 38.58 6.33 8.36
N LYS A 509 37.99 6.71 9.50
CA LYS A 509 38.15 8.04 10.12
C LYS A 509 39.65 8.37 10.22
N GLY A 510 40.08 9.53 9.71
CA GLY A 510 41.48 9.99 9.69
C GLY A 510 42.20 9.92 8.34
N LYS A 511 41.53 9.50 7.25
CA LYS A 511 42.08 9.53 5.87
C LYS A 511 41.51 10.63 4.96
N VAL A 512 40.60 11.44 5.47
CA VAL A 512 39.94 12.52 4.71
C VAL A 512 40.44 13.86 5.25
N ASP A 513 40.80 14.76 4.34
CA ASP A 513 41.15 16.15 4.66
C ASP A 513 39.89 16.89 5.17
N GLU A 514 39.80 17.06 6.49
CA GLU A 514 38.66 17.72 7.15
C GLU A 514 38.63 19.24 6.90
N ASP A 515 39.71 19.87 6.42
CA ASP A 515 39.66 21.29 6.05
C ASP A 515 39.02 21.46 4.67
N MET A 516 39.27 20.52 3.76
CA MET A 516 38.61 20.48 2.45
C MET A 516 37.16 19.94 2.55
N TYR A 517 36.93 18.90 3.35
CA TYR A 517 35.63 18.24 3.53
C TYR A 517 35.15 18.30 5.00
N PRO A 518 34.78 19.48 5.50
CA PRO A 518 34.49 19.70 6.92
C PRO A 518 33.24 18.98 7.43
N GLU A 519 32.34 18.53 6.56
CA GLU A 519 31.09 17.85 6.93
C GLU A 519 31.18 16.32 6.83
N PHE A 520 32.28 15.77 6.31
CA PHE A 520 32.43 14.33 6.06
C PHE A 520 32.33 13.50 7.36
N TYR A 521 32.74 14.06 8.50
CA TYR A 521 32.65 13.39 9.80
C TYR A 521 31.22 12.99 10.21
N ARG A 522 30.20 13.62 9.61
CA ARG A 522 28.77 13.30 9.82
C ARG A 522 28.32 12.01 9.13
N LYS A 523 29.19 11.39 8.32
CA LYS A 523 28.97 10.04 7.82
C LYS A 523 29.39 9.03 8.88
N SER A 524 28.42 8.49 9.60
CA SER A 524 28.58 7.27 10.40
C SER A 524 28.64 6.05 9.48
N SER A 525 29.08 4.90 10.01
CA SER A 525 29.18 3.61 9.30
C SER A 525 27.82 2.94 9.03
N GLU A 526 26.77 3.74 8.84
CA GLU A 526 25.37 3.35 8.80
C GLU A 526 24.89 2.95 7.41
N HIS A 527 23.79 2.19 7.40
CA HIS A 527 23.06 1.73 6.21
C HIS A 527 22.80 2.88 5.23
N VAL A 528 23.24 2.71 3.98
CA VAL A 528 22.98 3.70 2.92
C VAL A 528 21.53 3.55 2.47
N LYS A 529 20.68 4.51 2.84
CA LYS A 529 19.29 4.57 2.38
C LYS A 529 19.23 4.55 0.85
N GLY A 530 18.43 3.64 0.28
CA GLY A 530 18.35 3.43 -1.17
C GLY A 530 19.31 2.37 -1.70
N SER A 531 20.08 1.72 -0.83
CA SER A 531 21.00 0.64 -1.20
C SER A 531 20.36 -0.73 -1.02
N ASN A 532 20.92 -1.66 -1.79
CA ASN A 532 20.45 -3.01 -1.99
C ASN A 532 21.30 -4.02 -1.17
N CYS A 533 22.19 -3.56 -0.31
CA CYS A 533 23.09 -4.42 0.47
C CYS A 533 22.36 -5.47 1.34
N ASP A 534 21.20 -5.12 1.89
CA ASP A 534 20.43 -5.98 2.82
C ASP A 534 19.32 -6.80 2.11
N THR A 535 19.29 -6.80 0.78
CA THR A 535 18.34 -7.60 0.01
C THR A 535 18.70 -9.09 0.10
N PRO A 536 17.75 -9.98 0.43
CA PRO A 536 17.98 -11.42 0.46
C PRO A 536 18.20 -12.00 -0.93
N GLU A 537 18.82 -13.19 -0.99
CA GLU A 537 18.95 -13.95 -2.25
C GLU A 537 17.57 -14.45 -2.74
N PRO A 538 17.35 -14.52 -4.07
CA PRO A 538 16.15 -15.14 -4.62
C PRO A 538 16.12 -16.65 -4.35
N PHE A 539 14.95 -17.27 -4.53
CA PHE A 539 14.83 -18.72 -4.39
C PHE A 539 15.83 -19.44 -5.30
N HIS A 540 16.44 -20.49 -4.76
CA HIS A 540 17.24 -21.41 -5.55
C HIS A 540 16.29 -22.25 -6.42
N VAL A 541 16.68 -22.49 -7.68
CA VAL A 541 15.89 -23.31 -8.59
C VAL A 541 16.56 -24.68 -8.71
N ALA A 542 15.78 -25.74 -8.63
CA ALA A 542 16.28 -27.11 -8.76
C ALA A 542 15.27 -28.00 -9.49
N TYR A 543 15.76 -29.08 -10.09
CA TYR A 543 14.94 -30.04 -10.83
C TYR A 543 14.89 -31.39 -10.11
N ILE A 544 13.70 -31.89 -9.79
CA ILE A 544 13.53 -33.13 -9.01
C ILE A 544 13.90 -34.35 -9.86
N SER A 545 14.95 -35.06 -9.45
CA SER A 545 15.38 -36.31 -10.07
C SER A 545 14.88 -37.56 -9.34
N ASP A 546 14.70 -37.51 -8.02
CA ASP A 546 14.15 -38.63 -7.24
C ASP A 546 13.44 -38.13 -5.97
N ILE A 547 12.47 -38.90 -5.47
CA ILE A 547 11.75 -38.60 -4.22
C ILE A 547 11.84 -39.85 -3.34
N TYR A 548 12.26 -39.68 -2.09
CA TYR A 548 12.38 -40.81 -1.16
C TYR A 548 12.08 -40.44 0.29
N ALA A 549 11.73 -41.44 1.09
CA ALA A 549 11.62 -41.32 2.55
C ALA A 549 12.72 -42.13 3.24
N SER A 550 13.21 -41.64 4.38
CA SER A 550 14.25 -42.30 5.19
C SER A 550 13.73 -43.43 6.10
N THR A 551 12.46 -43.83 5.94
CA THR A 551 11.79 -44.90 6.69
C THR A 551 11.13 -45.90 5.74
N THR A 552 10.99 -47.14 6.18
CA THR A 552 10.25 -48.20 5.48
C THR A 552 8.79 -48.31 5.92
N ASP A 553 8.41 -47.56 6.97
CA ASP A 553 7.05 -47.53 7.51
C ASP A 553 6.02 -47.13 6.46
N LYS A 554 4.79 -47.64 6.63
CA LYS A 554 3.66 -47.27 5.76
C LYS A 554 3.18 -45.84 6.00
N LEU A 555 3.40 -45.32 7.20
CA LEU A 555 3.07 -43.95 7.59
C LEU A 555 4.37 -43.15 7.65
N VAL A 556 4.59 -42.33 6.63
CA VAL A 556 5.79 -41.49 6.52
C VAL A 556 5.53 -40.15 7.22
N SER A 557 6.42 -39.77 8.13
CA SER A 557 6.39 -38.44 8.75
C SER A 557 6.87 -37.37 7.78
N ALA A 558 6.31 -36.16 7.85
CA ALA A 558 6.70 -35.02 7.02
C ALA A 558 8.21 -34.73 7.06
N ASN A 559 8.84 -34.91 8.23
CA ASN A 559 10.26 -34.64 8.45
C ASN A 559 11.21 -35.69 7.85
N GLU A 560 10.67 -36.81 7.37
CA GLU A 560 11.42 -37.93 6.80
C GLU A 560 11.36 -37.96 5.27
N ILE A 561 10.75 -36.93 4.65
CA ILE A 561 10.60 -36.80 3.20
C ILE A 561 11.78 -36.01 2.62
N TYR A 562 12.48 -36.60 1.67
CA TYR A 562 13.63 -36.03 0.98
C TYR A 562 13.44 -36.04 -0.54
N ILE A 563 14.07 -35.09 -1.21
CA ILE A 563 14.14 -35.00 -2.66
C ILE A 563 15.61 -34.97 -3.10
N ARG A 564 15.92 -35.71 -4.16
CA ARG A 564 17.17 -35.55 -4.91
C ARG A 564 16.91 -34.60 -6.06
N VAL A 565 17.75 -33.57 -6.20
CA VAL A 565 17.55 -32.51 -7.17
C VAL A 565 18.83 -32.23 -7.95
N ASN A 566 18.70 -31.98 -9.25
CA ASN A 566 19.74 -31.36 -10.06
C ASN A 566 19.78 -29.86 -9.75
N LYS A 567 20.97 -29.33 -9.46
CA LYS A 567 21.17 -27.90 -9.26
C LYS A 567 20.95 -27.15 -10.57
N LEU A 568 20.31 -26.00 -10.50
CA LEU A 568 20.27 -25.04 -11.60
C LEU A 568 21.00 -23.77 -11.15
N TYR A 569 21.90 -23.29 -11.99
CA TYR A 569 22.69 -22.09 -11.71
C TYR A 569 22.00 -20.88 -12.32
N ARG A 570 21.78 -19.82 -11.54
CA ARG A 570 21.46 -18.50 -12.09
C ARG A 570 22.74 -17.84 -12.62
N PRO A 571 22.65 -16.86 -13.53
CA PRO A 571 23.82 -16.11 -14.00
C PRO A 571 24.74 -15.62 -12.87
N GLU A 572 24.16 -15.09 -11.79
CA GLU A 572 24.84 -14.59 -10.59
C GLU A 572 25.53 -15.69 -9.75
N ASN A 573 25.19 -16.96 -9.95
CA ASN A 573 25.83 -18.09 -9.28
C ASN A 573 27.00 -18.70 -10.09
N THR A 574 27.28 -18.16 -11.28
CA THR A 574 28.39 -18.60 -12.13
C THR A 574 29.66 -17.78 -11.88
N HIS A 575 30.78 -18.20 -12.44
CA HIS A 575 32.04 -17.45 -12.37
C HIS A 575 32.00 -16.08 -13.07
N LYS A 576 31.01 -15.81 -13.94
CA LYS A 576 30.84 -14.51 -14.63
C LYS A 576 30.17 -13.45 -13.75
N GLY A 577 29.42 -13.86 -12.73
CA GLY A 577 28.81 -12.96 -11.73
C GLY A 577 27.93 -11.86 -12.34
N ALA A 578 28.15 -10.63 -11.89
CA ALA A 578 27.29 -9.47 -12.23
C ALA A 578 27.24 -9.12 -13.72
N SER A 579 28.34 -9.32 -14.47
CA SER A 579 28.39 -8.93 -15.89
C SER A 579 27.41 -9.71 -16.76
N LEU A 580 27.20 -10.99 -16.44
CA LEU A 580 26.23 -11.85 -17.13
C LEU A 580 24.81 -11.61 -16.62
N MET A 581 24.67 -11.35 -15.32
CA MET A 581 23.39 -11.10 -14.64
C MET A 581 22.61 -9.90 -15.22
N GLU A 582 23.33 -8.87 -15.67
CA GLU A 582 22.71 -7.66 -16.23
C GLU A 582 22.20 -7.85 -17.66
N GLN A 583 22.84 -8.72 -18.45
CA GLN A 583 22.53 -8.89 -19.88
C GLN A 583 21.40 -9.92 -20.10
N VAL A 584 21.34 -10.92 -19.24
CA VAL A 584 20.48 -12.10 -19.39
C VAL A 584 19.09 -11.88 -18.79
N ASP A 585 18.11 -12.64 -19.28
CA ASP A 585 16.74 -12.63 -18.75
C ASP A 585 16.67 -13.16 -17.32
N LEU A 586 15.79 -12.57 -16.51
CA LEU A 586 15.60 -12.94 -15.08
C LEU A 586 15.15 -14.40 -14.89
N ASN A 587 14.56 -14.99 -15.94
CA ASN A 587 13.98 -16.31 -15.97
C ASN A 587 14.93 -17.37 -16.55
N MET A 588 16.15 -16.98 -16.96
CA MET A 588 17.12 -17.89 -17.52
C MET A 588 17.96 -18.55 -16.41
N VAL A 589 18.14 -19.85 -16.52
CA VAL A 589 19.03 -20.65 -15.66
C VAL A 589 19.94 -21.53 -16.51
N TYR A 590 20.95 -22.11 -15.88
CA TYR A 590 21.88 -23.06 -16.49
C TYR A 590 21.73 -24.43 -15.85
N TRP A 591 21.64 -25.46 -16.68
CA TRP A 591 21.59 -26.85 -16.22
C TRP A 591 22.91 -27.27 -15.56
N SER A 592 22.85 -28.09 -14.51
CA SER A 592 24.02 -28.77 -13.95
C SER A 592 23.72 -30.22 -13.60
N ASP A 593 24.71 -31.08 -13.81
CA ASP A 593 24.66 -32.49 -13.42
C ASP A 593 24.98 -32.72 -11.94
N GLU A 594 25.25 -31.65 -11.17
CA GLU A 594 25.37 -31.73 -9.71
C GLU A 594 24.03 -32.11 -9.07
N VAL A 595 23.97 -33.30 -8.46
CA VAL A 595 22.79 -33.78 -7.72
C VAL A 595 22.98 -33.55 -6.22
N CYS A 596 21.98 -32.97 -5.57
CA CYS A 596 21.95 -32.73 -4.13
C CYS A 596 20.72 -33.37 -3.48
N THR A 597 20.87 -33.76 -2.22
CA THR A 597 19.78 -34.29 -1.39
C THR A 597 19.28 -33.20 -0.46
N ILE A 598 17.99 -32.91 -0.51
CA ILE A 598 17.35 -31.81 0.22
C ILE A 598 16.12 -32.35 0.96
N LYS A 599 15.87 -31.85 2.17
CA LYS A 599 14.63 -32.14 2.90
C LYS A 599 13.46 -31.40 2.25
N PHE A 600 12.29 -32.01 2.21
CA PHE A 600 11.14 -31.40 1.55
C PHE A 600 10.61 -30.13 2.26
N ASP A 601 10.88 -29.97 3.56
CA ASP A 601 10.55 -28.76 4.32
C ASP A 601 11.23 -27.48 3.79
N MET A 602 12.34 -27.62 3.07
CA MET A 602 13.06 -26.51 2.42
C MET A 602 12.45 -26.08 1.07
N VAL A 603 11.39 -26.75 0.60
CA VAL A 603 10.69 -26.42 -0.66
C VAL A 603 9.74 -25.26 -0.42
N ALA A 604 10.00 -24.14 -1.09
CA ALA A 604 9.17 -22.94 -1.01
C ALA A 604 7.95 -22.99 -1.94
N GLY A 605 8.05 -23.68 -3.08
CA GLY A 605 7.00 -23.72 -4.08
C GLY A 605 7.40 -24.47 -5.34
N LYS A 606 6.44 -24.62 -6.27
CA LYS A 606 6.64 -25.27 -7.57
C LYS A 606 6.97 -24.24 -8.65
N CYS A 607 7.83 -24.62 -9.60
CA CYS A 607 8.10 -23.81 -10.79
C CYS A 607 8.19 -24.69 -12.05
N TYR A 608 8.27 -24.05 -13.21
CA TYR A 608 8.28 -24.74 -14.50
C TYR A 608 9.59 -24.47 -15.22
N LEU A 609 10.21 -25.52 -15.76
CA LEU A 609 11.46 -25.44 -16.48
C LEU A 609 11.27 -26.01 -17.89
N ALA A 610 11.79 -25.31 -18.90
CA ALA A 610 11.81 -25.78 -20.28
C ALA A 610 13.18 -25.55 -20.94
N TYR A 611 13.59 -26.47 -21.81
CA TYR A 611 14.70 -26.22 -22.73
C TYR A 611 14.18 -25.32 -23.87
N SER A 612 14.90 -24.23 -24.20
CA SER A 612 14.44 -23.21 -25.14
C SER A 612 13.99 -23.77 -26.50
N GLU A 613 14.76 -24.72 -27.05
CA GLU A 613 14.50 -25.32 -28.37
C GLU A 613 13.25 -26.23 -28.40
N ASN A 614 12.72 -26.59 -27.22
CA ASN A 614 11.49 -27.38 -27.12
C ASN A 614 10.23 -26.51 -27.08
N LEU A 615 10.36 -25.19 -26.98
CA LEU A 615 9.22 -24.28 -26.96
C LEU A 615 8.68 -24.11 -28.38
N ASN A 616 7.35 -24.26 -28.53
CA ASN A 616 6.67 -24.10 -29.82
C ASN A 616 6.35 -22.63 -30.16
N GLN A 617 6.77 -21.70 -29.31
CA GLN A 617 6.47 -20.26 -29.38
C GLN A 617 7.66 -19.47 -28.82
N PRO A 618 7.75 -18.15 -29.08
CA PRO A 618 8.81 -17.31 -28.52
C PRO A 618 8.86 -17.36 -26.98
N ILE A 619 10.07 -17.25 -26.43
CA ILE A 619 10.32 -17.35 -24.98
C ILE A 619 9.51 -16.31 -24.20
N ASP A 620 9.47 -15.07 -24.67
CA ASP A 620 8.73 -13.98 -24.01
C ASP A 620 7.22 -14.26 -23.93
N GLU A 621 6.64 -14.80 -25.00
CA GLU A 621 5.24 -15.18 -25.03
C GLU A 621 4.97 -16.31 -24.03
N TRP A 622 5.85 -17.32 -23.99
CA TRP A 622 5.74 -18.42 -23.03
C TRP A 622 5.85 -17.97 -21.57
N ILE A 623 6.75 -17.04 -21.26
CA ILE A 623 6.87 -16.49 -19.90
C ILE A 623 5.63 -15.66 -19.54
N SER A 624 5.14 -14.82 -20.45
CA SER A 624 4.00 -13.92 -20.17
C SER A 624 2.66 -14.64 -19.93
N GLN A 625 2.52 -15.87 -20.45
CA GLN A 625 1.30 -16.67 -20.32
C GLN A 625 1.01 -17.16 -18.89
N GLY A 626 1.99 -17.22 -17.99
CA GLY A 626 1.76 -17.71 -16.63
C GLY A 626 2.93 -17.51 -15.67
N PRO A 627 2.71 -17.69 -14.36
CA PRO A 627 3.72 -17.44 -13.34
C PRO A 627 4.80 -18.53 -13.28
N ASN A 628 5.94 -18.20 -12.66
CA ASN A 628 6.99 -19.15 -12.24
C ASN A 628 7.62 -20.00 -13.37
N ARG A 629 7.74 -19.43 -14.58
CA ARG A 629 8.30 -20.09 -15.76
C ARG A 629 9.76 -19.73 -15.97
N PHE A 630 10.63 -20.73 -16.02
CA PHE A 630 12.08 -20.62 -16.23
C PHE A 630 12.49 -21.42 -17.44
N TYR A 631 13.59 -21.03 -18.07
CA TYR A 631 14.14 -21.75 -19.20
C TYR A 631 15.66 -21.83 -19.12
N PHE A 632 16.23 -22.76 -19.88
CA PHE A 632 17.67 -22.87 -20.05
C PHE A 632 18.01 -23.18 -21.52
N THR A 633 19.18 -22.74 -21.93
CA THR A 633 19.76 -22.97 -23.27
C THR A 633 21.04 -23.79 -23.18
N GLN A 634 21.76 -23.69 -22.06
CA GLN A 634 23.09 -24.25 -21.86
C GLN A 634 23.20 -24.94 -20.51
N SER A 635 24.19 -25.82 -20.38
CA SER A 635 24.66 -26.32 -19.10
C SER A 635 25.86 -25.52 -18.61
N TYR A 636 26.07 -25.51 -17.29
CA TYR A 636 27.21 -24.87 -16.66
C TYR A 636 28.04 -25.90 -15.89
N ASN A 637 29.31 -26.04 -16.26
CA ASN A 637 30.26 -26.91 -15.58
C ASN A 637 31.14 -26.10 -14.62
N LEU A 638 30.99 -26.36 -13.32
CA LEU A 638 31.69 -25.62 -12.27
C LEU A 638 33.21 -25.85 -12.28
N THR A 639 33.65 -27.04 -12.68
CA THR A 639 35.07 -27.45 -12.65
C THR A 639 35.86 -26.77 -13.76
N GLU A 640 35.32 -26.81 -14.97
CA GLU A 640 35.93 -26.26 -16.18
C GLU A 640 35.59 -24.77 -16.41
N LYS A 641 34.54 -24.26 -15.76
CA LYS A 641 34.04 -22.88 -15.89
C LYS A 641 33.65 -22.51 -17.32
N ASN A 642 33.14 -23.47 -18.07
CA ASN A 642 32.57 -23.32 -19.41
C ASN A 642 31.04 -23.46 -19.39
N PHE A 643 30.45 -23.02 -20.48
CA PHE A 643 29.03 -23.19 -20.79
C PHE A 643 28.94 -24.15 -21.98
N ASP A 644 28.38 -25.32 -21.76
CA ASP A 644 28.33 -26.40 -22.73
C ASP A 644 26.88 -26.67 -23.18
N GLU A 645 26.70 -27.53 -24.19
CA GLU A 645 25.36 -28.02 -24.52
C GLU A 645 24.78 -28.85 -23.36
N PRO A 646 23.47 -28.77 -23.08
CA PRO A 646 22.86 -29.59 -22.05
C PRO A 646 22.92 -31.09 -22.39
N PRO A 647 22.99 -32.00 -21.39
CA PRO A 647 22.95 -33.42 -21.65
C PRO A 647 21.60 -33.85 -22.25
N GLN A 648 21.58 -34.95 -23.02
CA GLN A 648 20.39 -35.47 -23.73
C GLN A 648 19.15 -35.62 -22.81
N GLN A 649 19.36 -36.01 -21.55
CA GLN A 649 18.27 -36.09 -20.56
C GLN A 649 17.61 -34.73 -20.29
N ALA A 650 18.40 -33.66 -20.20
CA ALA A 650 17.93 -32.30 -19.99
C ALA A 650 17.32 -31.71 -21.26
N MET A 651 17.89 -32.02 -22.44
CA MET A 651 17.35 -31.56 -23.74
C MET A 651 15.92 -32.05 -24.02
N ASN A 652 15.40 -33.05 -23.31
CA ASN A 652 14.02 -33.50 -23.45
C ASN A 652 13.02 -32.75 -22.53
N ILE A 653 13.51 -31.88 -21.64
CA ILE A 653 12.67 -31.11 -20.71
C ILE A 653 11.84 -30.09 -21.49
N GLY A 654 10.51 -30.12 -21.31
CA GLY A 654 9.56 -29.24 -22.00
C GLY A 654 9.09 -29.74 -23.37
N LYS A 655 9.57 -30.89 -23.86
CA LYS A 655 9.21 -31.42 -25.19
C LYS A 655 7.76 -31.91 -25.25
N GLN A 656 6.93 -31.26 -26.07
CA GLN A 656 5.56 -31.71 -26.33
C GLN A 656 5.57 -32.89 -27.32
N GLY A 657 4.95 -34.01 -26.97
CA GLY A 657 4.92 -35.21 -27.82
C GLY A 657 4.17 -34.95 -29.13
N LYS A 658 4.84 -35.04 -30.29
CA LYS A 658 4.20 -35.02 -31.62
C LYS A 658 3.36 -36.28 -31.80
N ASN A 659 2.03 -36.15 -31.85
CA ASN A 659 1.13 -37.19 -32.36
C ASN A 659 1.26 -37.30 -33.90
N LYS A 660 2.31 -37.97 -34.42
CA LYS A 660 2.31 -38.50 -35.79
C LYS A 660 3.12 -39.79 -35.88
N GLY A 661 2.47 -40.88 -36.31
CA GLY A 661 3.12 -42.12 -36.72
C GLY A 661 2.36 -43.37 -36.30
N LYS A 662 1.62 -43.98 -37.24
CA LYS A 662 1.10 -45.35 -37.14
C LYS A 662 2.30 -46.32 -37.07
N GLY A 663 2.73 -46.68 -35.87
CA GLY A 663 3.65 -47.78 -35.62
C GLY A 663 3.12 -48.64 -34.49
N LYS A 664 2.77 -49.89 -34.78
CA LYS A 664 2.34 -50.88 -33.78
C LYS A 664 3.50 -51.15 -32.81
N ILE A 665 3.43 -50.59 -31.61
CA ILE A 665 4.16 -51.08 -30.44
C ILE A 665 3.11 -51.30 -29.34
N LYS A 666 2.97 -52.57 -28.92
CA LYS A 666 2.04 -53.00 -27.86
C LYS A 666 2.63 -52.64 -26.49
N GLY A 667 1.86 -51.91 -25.68
CA GLY A 667 1.89 -51.97 -24.20
C GLY A 667 2.76 -50.96 -23.44
N LYS A 668 2.43 -49.65 -23.44
CA LYS A 668 2.71 -48.68 -22.33
C LYS A 668 2.11 -47.27 -22.54
N ARG A 669 0.92 -47.12 -23.15
CA ARG A 669 0.47 -45.82 -23.71
C ARG A 669 -0.44 -44.97 -22.82
N VAL A 670 -0.99 -45.50 -21.73
CA VAL A 670 -2.01 -44.79 -20.92
C VAL A 670 -1.38 -43.88 -19.84
N GLU A 671 -0.35 -44.33 -19.12
CA GLU A 671 0.33 -43.52 -18.09
C GLU A 671 1.05 -42.28 -18.64
N ASP A 672 1.68 -42.39 -19.81
CA ASP A 672 2.52 -41.34 -20.39
C ASP A 672 1.72 -40.13 -20.92
N THR A 673 0.40 -40.28 -21.09
CA THR A 673 -0.49 -39.22 -21.62
C THR A 673 -1.07 -38.35 -20.49
N GLU A 674 -1.36 -38.95 -19.33
CA GLU A 674 -1.75 -38.25 -18.10
C GLU A 674 -0.55 -37.53 -17.46
N LEU A 675 0.62 -38.18 -17.44
CA LEU A 675 1.87 -37.60 -16.91
C LEU A 675 2.27 -36.30 -17.65
N LYS A 676 2.04 -36.24 -18.96
CA LYS A 676 2.30 -35.06 -19.81
C LYS A 676 1.31 -33.91 -19.59
N LYS A 677 0.06 -34.19 -19.17
CA LYS A 677 -0.91 -33.14 -18.81
C LYS A 677 -0.53 -32.44 -17.50
N LEU A 678 -0.01 -33.19 -16.52
CA LEU A 678 0.33 -32.70 -15.17
C LEU A 678 1.68 -31.97 -15.09
N LEU A 679 2.56 -32.15 -16.09
CA LEU A 679 3.81 -31.40 -16.27
C LEU A 679 3.61 -30.07 -17.01
N LYS A 680 2.39 -29.76 -17.48
CA LYS A 680 2.11 -28.55 -18.24
C LYS A 680 2.20 -27.31 -17.31
N PRO A 681 2.87 -26.22 -17.74
CA PRO A 681 2.84 -24.96 -17.01
C PRO A 681 1.42 -24.45 -16.79
N VAL A 682 1.16 -23.86 -15.62
CA VAL A 682 -0.11 -23.19 -15.33
C VAL A 682 -0.17 -21.88 -16.09
N ASP A 683 -1.20 -21.73 -16.93
CA ASP A 683 -1.52 -20.52 -17.67
C ASP A 683 -2.39 -19.59 -16.79
N TYR A 684 -2.25 -18.27 -16.93
CA TYR A 684 -3.20 -17.33 -16.35
C TYR A 684 -4.61 -17.59 -16.93
N PRO A 685 -5.67 -17.60 -16.11
CA PRO A 685 -7.02 -17.89 -16.59
C PRO A 685 -7.46 -16.94 -17.71
N VAL A 686 -7.91 -17.48 -18.84
CA VAL A 686 -8.38 -16.67 -19.97
C VAL A 686 -9.69 -15.99 -19.61
N VAL A 687 -9.73 -14.66 -19.74
CA VAL A 687 -10.94 -13.86 -19.53
C VAL A 687 -11.53 -13.54 -20.89
N THR A 688 -12.70 -14.12 -21.19
CA THR A 688 -13.37 -13.95 -22.50
C THR A 688 -14.00 -12.56 -22.66
N LYS A 689 -14.56 -12.01 -21.58
CA LYS A 689 -15.10 -10.64 -21.52
C LYS A 689 -14.37 -9.86 -20.42
N LYS A 690 -13.60 -8.84 -20.82
CA LYS A 690 -12.94 -7.92 -19.88
C LYS A 690 -13.97 -7.14 -19.08
N LEU A 691 -13.64 -6.78 -17.84
CA LEU A 691 -14.52 -6.01 -16.97
C LEU A 691 -14.57 -4.55 -17.43
N SER A 692 -15.76 -4.06 -17.69
CA SER A 692 -16.00 -2.66 -18.02
C SER A 692 -15.68 -1.80 -16.80
N THR A 693 -14.62 -0.98 -16.90
CA THR A 693 -13.99 -0.34 -15.74
C THR A 693 -14.21 1.17 -15.72
N LEU A 694 -14.53 1.69 -14.53
CA LEU A 694 -14.55 3.12 -14.20
C LEU A 694 -13.37 3.42 -13.26
N ASP A 695 -12.46 4.29 -13.70
CA ASP A 695 -11.32 4.77 -12.90
C ASP A 695 -11.60 6.18 -12.37
N VAL A 696 -11.74 6.34 -11.06
CA VAL A 696 -11.99 7.64 -10.42
C VAL A 696 -10.70 8.13 -9.78
N PHE A 697 -10.35 9.40 -9.99
CA PHE A 697 -9.03 9.95 -9.64
C PHE A 697 -7.92 9.26 -10.44
N ALA A 698 -8.17 9.11 -11.74
CA ALA A 698 -7.40 8.22 -12.62
C ALA A 698 -5.93 8.65 -12.79
N GLY A 699 -5.60 9.92 -12.53
CA GLY A 699 -4.31 10.49 -12.83
C GLY A 699 -3.97 10.32 -14.31
N CYS A 700 -2.71 9.99 -14.61
CA CYS A 700 -2.33 9.64 -15.98
C CYS A 700 -2.72 8.21 -16.37
N GLY A 701 -3.23 7.37 -15.44
CA GLY A 701 -3.70 6.01 -15.73
C GLY A 701 -2.77 4.87 -15.33
N GLY A 702 -1.86 5.05 -14.37
CA GLY A 702 -0.91 3.98 -13.96
C GLY A 702 -1.58 2.70 -13.43
N LEU A 703 -2.64 2.83 -12.62
CA LEU A 703 -3.42 1.68 -12.12
C LEU A 703 -4.17 0.98 -13.27
N SER A 704 -4.85 1.77 -14.11
CA SER A 704 -5.54 1.29 -15.31
C SER A 704 -4.60 0.58 -16.29
N GLU A 705 -3.36 1.04 -16.42
CA GLU A 705 -2.36 0.39 -17.27
C GLU A 705 -2.01 -1.01 -16.74
N GLY A 706 -1.73 -1.14 -15.45
CA GLY A 706 -1.48 -2.44 -14.84
C GLY A 706 -2.68 -3.39 -15.00
N LEU A 707 -3.90 -2.90 -14.76
CA LEU A 707 -5.11 -3.70 -14.93
C LEU A 707 -5.32 -4.14 -16.39
N ARG A 708 -5.01 -3.27 -17.36
CA ARG A 708 -5.03 -3.58 -18.79
C ARG A 708 -3.97 -4.60 -19.18
N GLU A 709 -2.74 -4.45 -18.69
CA GLU A 709 -1.63 -5.41 -18.89
C GLU A 709 -1.98 -6.80 -18.34
N SER A 710 -2.66 -6.84 -17.20
CA SER A 710 -3.15 -8.11 -16.66
C SER A 710 -4.20 -8.76 -17.55
N GLY A 711 -4.87 -8.01 -18.44
CA GLY A 711 -5.93 -8.49 -19.31
C GLY A 711 -7.31 -8.62 -18.65
N VAL A 712 -7.47 -8.15 -17.41
CA VAL A 712 -8.74 -8.27 -16.65
C VAL A 712 -9.73 -7.15 -16.95
N ALA A 713 -9.23 -5.96 -17.26
CA ALA A 713 -10.01 -4.73 -17.32
C ALA A 713 -10.01 -4.10 -18.72
N ASP A 714 -11.13 -3.45 -19.04
CA ASP A 714 -11.29 -2.55 -20.18
C ASP A 714 -11.83 -1.21 -19.67
N SER A 715 -10.95 -0.20 -19.60
CA SER A 715 -11.26 1.12 -19.04
C SER A 715 -12.20 1.89 -19.95
N LYS A 716 -13.50 1.94 -19.64
CA LYS A 716 -14.51 2.64 -20.45
C LYS A 716 -14.71 4.10 -20.03
N TRP A 717 -14.51 4.39 -18.75
CA TRP A 717 -14.67 5.73 -18.19
C TRP A 717 -13.52 6.06 -17.25
N ALA A 718 -13.08 7.32 -17.27
CA ALA A 718 -12.12 7.85 -16.32
C ALA A 718 -12.54 9.25 -15.85
N ILE A 719 -12.35 9.54 -14.57
CA ILE A 719 -12.63 10.86 -13.98
C ILE A 719 -11.32 11.40 -13.40
N GLU A 720 -10.85 12.51 -13.95
CA GLU A 720 -9.64 13.19 -13.50
C GLU A 720 -9.84 14.70 -13.60
N LYS A 721 -9.72 15.42 -12.48
CA LYS A 721 -9.97 16.87 -12.44
C LYS A 721 -8.81 17.66 -13.04
N GLU A 722 -7.58 17.18 -12.90
CA GLU A 722 -6.38 17.85 -13.39
C GLU A 722 -6.23 17.65 -14.90
N GLU A 723 -6.42 18.72 -15.67
CA GLU A 723 -6.44 18.67 -17.13
C GLU A 723 -5.19 18.02 -17.76
N PRO A 724 -3.94 18.30 -17.30
CA PRO A 724 -2.75 17.65 -17.87
C PRO A 724 -2.76 16.13 -17.71
N ALA A 725 -3.25 15.63 -16.58
CA ALA A 725 -3.34 14.20 -16.30
C ALA A 725 -4.49 13.55 -17.09
N ALA A 726 -5.65 14.20 -17.16
CA ALA A 726 -6.78 13.77 -17.98
C ALA A 726 -6.40 13.68 -19.47
N HIS A 727 -5.63 14.66 -19.98
CA HIS A 727 -5.13 14.63 -21.35
C HIS A 727 -4.13 13.49 -21.59
N ALA A 728 -3.21 13.25 -20.66
CA ALA A 728 -2.31 12.10 -20.73
C ALA A 728 -3.09 10.77 -20.74
N TYR A 729 -4.16 10.65 -19.95
CA TYR A 729 -5.04 9.49 -19.97
C TYR A 729 -5.66 9.29 -21.38
N ARG A 730 -6.21 10.34 -22.00
CA ARG A 730 -6.79 10.27 -23.36
C ARG A 730 -5.80 9.80 -24.42
N LEU A 731 -4.53 10.21 -24.32
CA LEU A 731 -3.47 9.80 -25.26
C LEU A 731 -3.18 8.30 -25.22
N ASN A 732 -3.28 7.68 -24.04
CA ASN A 732 -3.02 6.25 -23.86
C ASN A 732 -4.27 5.38 -24.02
N TYR A 733 -5.47 5.95 -23.83
CA TYR A 733 -6.75 5.25 -23.92
C TYR A 733 -7.75 6.00 -24.82
N PRO A 734 -7.60 5.93 -26.16
CA PRO A 734 -8.40 6.71 -27.09
C PRO A 734 -9.90 6.30 -27.12
N GLU A 735 -10.22 5.08 -26.69
CA GLU A 735 -11.60 4.59 -26.63
C GLU A 735 -12.32 4.91 -25.31
N THR A 736 -11.59 5.45 -24.31
CA THR A 736 -12.14 5.77 -22.99
C THR A 736 -12.79 7.14 -22.99
N THR A 737 -13.96 7.26 -22.38
CA THR A 737 -14.57 8.57 -22.09
C THR A 737 -13.92 9.17 -20.84
N VAL A 738 -13.12 10.23 -21.01
CA VAL A 738 -12.41 10.89 -19.91
C VAL A 738 -13.11 12.21 -19.55
N PHE A 739 -13.59 12.29 -18.31
CA PHE A 739 -14.24 13.47 -17.75
C PHE A 739 -13.24 14.33 -16.98
N SER A 740 -13.01 15.56 -17.46
CA SER A 740 -12.15 16.57 -16.82
C SER A 740 -12.91 17.39 -15.78
N GLU A 741 -13.48 16.75 -14.76
CA GLU A 741 -14.43 17.40 -13.85
C GLU A 741 -14.31 16.85 -12.41
N ASP A 742 -14.84 17.57 -11.42
CA ASP A 742 -14.97 17.07 -10.05
C ASP A 742 -15.93 15.86 -10.01
N CYS A 743 -15.49 14.74 -9.43
CA CYS A 743 -16.29 13.52 -9.31
C CYS A 743 -17.60 13.75 -8.55
N ASN A 744 -17.66 14.70 -7.61
CA ASN A 744 -18.90 15.01 -6.90
C ASN A 744 -19.98 15.56 -7.83
N VAL A 745 -19.60 16.34 -8.83
CA VAL A 745 -20.53 16.93 -9.81
C VAL A 745 -21.10 15.82 -10.69
N LEU A 746 -20.25 14.94 -11.21
CA LEU A 746 -20.67 13.84 -12.08
C LEU A 746 -21.58 12.85 -11.37
N LEU A 747 -21.23 12.43 -10.15
CA LEU A 747 -22.08 11.52 -9.37
C LEU A 747 -23.46 12.15 -9.11
N LYS A 748 -23.50 13.45 -8.82
CA LYS A 748 -24.76 14.16 -8.57
C LYS A 748 -25.66 14.15 -9.81
N ILE A 749 -25.09 14.45 -10.98
CA ILE A 749 -25.85 14.43 -12.25
C ILE A 749 -26.45 13.04 -12.49
N VAL A 750 -25.66 11.97 -12.31
CA VAL A 750 -26.14 10.61 -12.53
C VAL A 750 -27.21 10.21 -11.50
N MET A 751 -27.03 10.58 -10.22
CA MET A 751 -28.03 10.34 -9.18
C MET A 751 -29.34 11.09 -9.42
N ASP A 752 -29.29 12.27 -10.06
CA ASP A 752 -30.45 13.07 -10.46
C ASP A 752 -31.10 12.55 -11.78
N GLY A 753 -30.59 11.45 -12.37
CA GLY A 753 -31.11 10.82 -13.57
C GLY A 753 -30.55 11.37 -14.89
N GLY A 754 -29.46 12.15 -14.84
CA GLY A 754 -28.78 12.67 -16.03
C GLY A 754 -28.04 11.59 -16.82
N LEU A 755 -28.12 11.67 -18.16
CA LEU A 755 -27.47 10.73 -19.08
C LEU A 755 -26.15 11.24 -19.65
N THR A 756 -25.97 12.56 -19.67
CA THR A 756 -24.78 13.23 -20.23
C THR A 756 -24.28 14.31 -19.29
N ASP A 757 -22.99 14.60 -19.37
CA ASP A 757 -22.41 15.78 -18.71
C ASP A 757 -22.75 17.08 -19.47
N ALA A 758 -22.21 18.21 -19.01
CA ALA A 758 -22.39 19.50 -19.65
C ALA A 758 -21.78 19.59 -21.07
N ASN A 759 -20.83 18.71 -21.40
CA ASN A 759 -20.13 18.67 -22.68
C ASN A 759 -20.75 17.64 -23.66
N GLY A 760 -21.84 16.97 -23.27
CA GLY A 760 -22.51 15.94 -24.07
C GLY A 760 -21.83 14.57 -24.02
N GLN A 761 -20.86 14.36 -23.13
CA GLN A 761 -20.24 13.05 -22.90
C GLN A 761 -21.21 12.14 -22.13
N ARG A 762 -21.35 10.88 -22.57
CA ARG A 762 -22.27 9.91 -21.95
C ARG A 762 -21.77 9.44 -20.59
N LEU A 763 -22.59 9.63 -19.56
CA LEU A 763 -22.29 9.20 -18.19
C LEU A 763 -22.55 7.69 -18.03
N PRO A 764 -21.71 6.96 -17.27
CA PRO A 764 -21.95 5.55 -16.97
C PRO A 764 -23.24 5.37 -16.18
N GLN A 765 -23.97 4.29 -16.45
CA GLN A 765 -25.23 3.96 -15.78
C GLN A 765 -25.10 2.70 -14.91
N LYS A 766 -26.09 2.46 -14.03
CA LYS A 766 -26.14 1.24 -13.20
C LYS A 766 -26.10 -0.01 -14.09
N GLY A 767 -25.32 -1.00 -13.69
CA GLY A 767 -25.11 -2.25 -14.44
C GLY A 767 -24.04 -2.19 -15.54
N GLU A 768 -23.55 -1.01 -15.91
CA GLU A 768 -22.48 -0.87 -16.92
C GLU A 768 -21.07 -0.93 -16.32
N VAL A 769 -20.92 -0.53 -15.05
CA VAL A 769 -19.65 -0.52 -14.33
C VAL A 769 -19.46 -1.86 -13.62
N GLU A 770 -18.56 -2.71 -14.13
CA GLU A 770 -18.27 -4.03 -13.57
C GLU A 770 -17.07 -3.99 -12.60
N LEU A 771 -16.12 -3.07 -12.81
CA LEU A 771 -14.97 -2.83 -11.93
C LEU A 771 -14.86 -1.32 -11.64
N LEU A 772 -14.73 -0.97 -10.36
CA LEU A 772 -14.45 0.39 -9.91
C LEU A 772 -13.06 0.45 -9.28
N CYS A 773 -12.18 1.29 -9.83
CA CYS A 773 -10.84 1.51 -9.29
C CYS A 773 -10.57 3.00 -9.09
N GLY A 774 -9.63 3.33 -8.19
CA GLY A 774 -9.31 4.72 -7.87
C GLY A 774 -8.46 4.89 -6.62
N GLY A 775 -7.73 6.02 -6.59
CA GLY A 775 -6.87 6.43 -5.49
C GLY A 775 -7.30 7.79 -4.91
N PRO A 776 -8.37 7.85 -4.08
CA PRO A 776 -8.86 9.12 -3.55
C PRO A 776 -7.79 9.82 -2.70
N PRO A 777 -7.47 11.10 -2.97
CA PRO A 777 -6.45 11.80 -2.20
C PRO A 777 -6.93 12.07 -0.76
N CYS A 778 -6.02 11.89 0.21
CA CYS A 778 -6.32 11.95 1.65
C CYS A 778 -6.06 13.32 2.29
N GLN A 779 -5.99 14.38 1.48
CA GLN A 779 -5.66 15.72 1.96
C GLN A 779 -6.77 16.24 2.91
N GLY A 780 -6.41 16.56 4.15
CA GLY A 780 -7.33 17.13 5.16
C GLY A 780 -7.54 16.29 6.42
N PHE A 781 -7.09 15.03 6.45
CA PHE A 781 -7.23 14.13 7.62
C PHE A 781 -6.02 13.21 7.89
N SER A 782 -4.85 13.50 7.30
CA SER A 782 -3.61 12.70 7.38
C SER A 782 -2.94 12.61 8.76
N GLY A 783 -3.44 13.29 9.78
CA GLY A 783 -2.87 13.26 11.13
C GLY A 783 -3.32 12.06 11.98
N MET A 784 -2.48 11.61 12.91
CA MET A 784 -2.70 10.46 13.81
C MET A 784 -3.62 10.76 15.02
N ASN A 785 -3.81 12.03 15.38
CA ASN A 785 -4.65 12.43 16.52
C ASN A 785 -6.12 12.01 16.33
N ARG A 786 -6.82 11.55 17.38
CA ARG A 786 -8.25 11.17 17.34
C ARG A 786 -9.10 12.30 16.72
N PHE A 787 -10.18 11.93 16.02
CA PHE A 787 -11.10 12.90 15.42
C PHE A 787 -11.64 13.91 16.44
N ASN A 788 -11.52 15.20 16.13
CA ASN A 788 -12.36 16.24 16.73
C ASN A 788 -13.55 16.53 15.79
N SER A 789 -14.66 17.03 16.33
CA SER A 789 -15.88 17.49 15.62
C SER A 789 -15.61 18.18 14.26
N ARG A 790 -14.63 19.08 14.19
CA ARG A 790 -14.23 19.79 12.95
C ARG A 790 -13.50 18.89 11.95
N GLN A 791 -12.55 18.09 12.41
CA GLN A 791 -11.79 17.16 11.56
C GLN A 791 -12.69 16.06 11.01
N TYR A 792 -13.69 15.66 11.79
CA TYR A 792 -14.72 14.74 11.33
C TYR A 792 -15.57 15.35 10.21
N SER A 793 -16.02 16.61 10.38
CA SER A 793 -16.77 17.31 9.34
C SER A 793 -15.98 17.41 8.03
N LEU A 794 -14.65 17.53 8.09
CA LEU A 794 -13.77 17.48 6.92
C LEU A 794 -13.72 16.08 6.30
N PHE A 795 -13.62 15.02 7.11
CA PHE A 795 -13.60 13.64 6.62
C PHE A 795 -14.94 13.21 6.02
N LYS A 796 -16.07 13.61 6.61
CA LYS A 796 -17.41 13.38 6.06
C LYS A 796 -17.58 13.96 4.66
N ASN A 797 -16.90 15.07 4.39
CA ASN A 797 -16.87 15.71 3.07
C ASN A 797 -15.61 15.35 2.27
N SER A 798 -14.95 14.23 2.59
CA SER A 798 -13.74 13.79 1.90
C SER A 798 -14.06 13.00 0.63
N LEU A 799 -13.07 12.92 -0.25
CA LEU A 799 -13.14 12.16 -1.49
C LEU A 799 -13.20 10.64 -1.27
N VAL A 800 -12.80 10.14 -0.09
CA VAL A 800 -13.01 8.73 0.29
C VAL A 800 -14.51 8.43 0.41
N VAL A 801 -15.27 9.34 1.01
CA VAL A 801 -16.73 9.20 1.16
C VAL A 801 -17.43 9.33 -0.19
N SER A 802 -16.98 10.26 -1.05
CA SER A 802 -17.45 10.34 -2.43
C SER A 802 -17.19 9.03 -3.18
N TYR A 803 -15.99 8.46 -3.07
CA TYR A 803 -15.63 7.21 -3.74
C TYR A 803 -16.42 6.00 -3.25
N LEU A 804 -16.67 5.90 -1.94
CA LEU A 804 -17.60 4.90 -1.38
C LEU A 804 -19.03 5.09 -1.90
N SER A 805 -19.45 6.32 -2.16
CA SER A 805 -20.77 6.61 -2.75
C SER A 805 -20.85 6.19 -4.22
N TYR A 806 -19.76 6.28 -4.98
CA TYR A 806 -19.66 5.64 -6.30
C TYR A 806 -19.83 4.12 -6.21
N CYS A 807 -19.15 3.48 -5.24
CA CYS A 807 -19.25 2.03 -5.03
C CYS A 807 -20.69 1.61 -4.67
N ASP A 808 -21.33 2.32 -3.75
CA ASP A 808 -22.71 2.07 -3.35
C ASP A 808 -23.71 2.29 -4.49
N TYR A 809 -23.52 3.35 -5.30
CA TYR A 809 -24.41 3.67 -6.40
C TYR A 809 -24.32 2.67 -7.57
N TYR A 810 -23.10 2.37 -8.03
CA TYR A 810 -22.89 1.53 -9.21
C TYR A 810 -22.91 0.03 -8.92
N ARG A 811 -22.69 -0.37 -7.66
CA ARG A 811 -22.59 -1.79 -7.23
C ARG A 811 -21.71 -2.65 -8.15
N PRO A 812 -20.44 -2.27 -8.42
CA PRO A 812 -19.54 -3.04 -9.28
C PRO A 812 -19.26 -4.43 -8.70
N ARG A 813 -18.89 -5.38 -9.57
CA ARG A 813 -18.51 -6.76 -9.17
C ARG A 813 -17.23 -6.76 -8.34
N PHE A 814 -16.28 -5.89 -8.69
CA PHE A 814 -15.03 -5.71 -7.97
C PHE A 814 -14.78 -4.23 -7.69
N PHE A 815 -14.15 -3.96 -6.56
CA PHE A 815 -13.78 -2.62 -6.12
C PHE A 815 -12.33 -2.63 -5.64
N ILE A 816 -11.56 -1.65 -6.12
CA ILE A 816 -10.18 -1.40 -5.70
C ILE A 816 -10.10 0.03 -5.17
N MET A 817 -9.60 0.20 -3.96
CA MET A 817 -9.14 1.49 -3.47
C MET A 817 -7.65 1.41 -3.17
N GLU A 818 -6.87 2.22 -3.88
CA GLU A 818 -5.45 2.39 -3.62
C GLU A 818 -5.22 3.61 -2.71
N ASN A 819 -4.22 3.54 -1.84
CA ASN A 819 -3.76 4.72 -1.10
C ASN A 819 -2.33 4.60 -0.54
N VAL A 820 -1.85 5.67 0.07
CA VAL A 820 -0.58 5.69 0.80
C VAL A 820 -0.60 4.72 2.00
N ARG A 821 0.56 4.15 2.37
CA ARG A 821 0.69 3.21 3.51
C ARG A 821 0.06 3.75 4.80
N ASN A 822 0.28 5.03 5.12
CA ASN A 822 -0.18 5.62 6.38
C ASN A 822 -1.70 5.75 6.50
N PHE A 823 -2.47 5.49 5.44
CA PHE A 823 -3.93 5.43 5.49
C PHE A 823 -4.45 4.49 6.59
N VAL A 824 -3.73 3.39 6.85
CA VAL A 824 -4.07 2.43 7.90
C VAL A 824 -3.92 2.99 9.32
N SER A 825 -3.12 4.05 9.50
CA SER A 825 -2.79 4.64 10.80
C SER A 825 -3.51 5.96 11.05
N PHE A 826 -4.03 6.61 10.00
CA PHE A 826 -4.72 7.90 10.11
C PHE A 826 -5.85 7.85 11.14
N LYS A 827 -5.84 8.82 12.06
CA LYS A 827 -6.84 8.96 13.13
C LYS A 827 -7.01 7.71 13.99
N ARG A 828 -5.90 7.02 14.33
CA ARG A 828 -5.91 5.71 15.00
C ARG A 828 -6.71 4.67 14.21
N SER A 829 -6.39 4.56 12.93
CA SER A 829 -7.01 3.61 11.99
C SER A 829 -8.51 3.80 11.76
N MET A 830 -9.14 4.83 12.31
CA MET A 830 -10.59 5.07 12.17
C MET A 830 -11.02 5.24 10.72
N VAL A 831 -10.17 5.85 9.88
CA VAL A 831 -10.45 6.01 8.45
C VAL A 831 -10.57 4.65 7.77
N LEU A 832 -9.63 3.73 8.04
CA LEU A 832 -9.68 2.35 7.54
C LEU A 832 -10.91 1.60 8.08
N LYS A 833 -11.16 1.67 9.40
CA LYS A 833 -12.29 0.99 10.05
C LYS A 833 -13.62 1.41 9.46
N LEU A 834 -13.84 2.72 9.26
CA LEU A 834 -15.07 3.24 8.66
C LEU A 834 -15.23 2.85 7.19
N THR A 835 -14.13 2.84 6.42
CA THR A 835 -14.16 2.38 5.01
C THR A 835 -14.58 0.91 4.92
N LEU A 836 -13.97 0.03 5.72
CA LEU A 836 -14.35 -1.39 5.77
C LEU A 836 -15.78 -1.58 6.29
N ARG A 837 -16.17 -0.83 7.32
CA ARG A 837 -17.55 -0.85 7.85
C ARG A 837 -18.57 -0.47 6.78
N CYS A 838 -18.25 0.52 5.95
CA CYS A 838 -19.11 0.96 4.85
C CYS A 838 -19.32 -0.16 3.83
N LEU A 839 -18.23 -0.82 3.41
CA LEU A 839 -18.26 -1.94 2.47
C LEU A 839 -19.06 -3.13 3.03
N VAL A 840 -18.81 -3.51 4.29
CA VAL A 840 -19.56 -4.57 4.97
C VAL A 840 -21.04 -4.23 5.08
N ARG A 841 -21.39 -2.95 5.37
CA ARG A 841 -22.79 -2.49 5.40
C ARG A 841 -23.46 -2.55 4.03
N MET A 842 -22.72 -2.26 2.96
CA MET A 842 -23.22 -2.42 1.59
C MET A 842 -23.42 -3.90 1.20
N GLY A 843 -22.90 -4.85 1.99
CA GLY A 843 -22.92 -6.28 1.72
C GLY A 843 -21.73 -6.76 0.89
N TYR A 844 -20.71 -5.94 0.66
CA TYR A 844 -19.49 -6.39 -0.01
C TYR A 844 -18.68 -7.35 0.86
N GLN A 845 -18.00 -8.29 0.19
CA GLN A 845 -16.83 -8.94 0.76
C GLN A 845 -15.66 -7.95 0.68
N CYS A 846 -14.80 -7.86 1.69
CA CYS A 846 -13.68 -6.91 1.66
C CYS A 846 -12.48 -7.33 2.52
N THR A 847 -11.32 -6.78 2.18
CA THR A 847 -10.05 -6.93 2.92
C THR A 847 -9.14 -5.74 2.63
N PHE A 848 -8.05 -5.61 3.39
CA PHE A 848 -7.01 -4.60 3.16
C PHE A 848 -5.62 -5.22 3.31
N GLY A 849 -4.62 -4.64 2.63
CA GLY A 849 -3.24 -5.11 2.68
C GLY A 849 -2.27 -4.06 2.17
N VAL A 850 -1.04 -4.06 2.69
CA VAL A 850 0.03 -3.18 2.23
C VAL A 850 0.96 -3.95 1.32
N LEU A 851 1.20 -3.45 0.11
CA LEU A 851 2.09 -4.03 -0.88
C LEU A 851 3.28 -3.10 -1.13
N GLN A 852 4.45 -3.68 -1.39
CA GLN A 852 5.67 -2.96 -1.75
C GLN A 852 5.95 -3.12 -3.24
N ALA A 853 5.96 -2.01 -3.99
CA ALA A 853 6.19 -2.00 -5.43
C ALA A 853 7.48 -2.74 -5.85
N GLY A 854 8.56 -2.59 -5.07
CA GLY A 854 9.83 -3.27 -5.32
C GLY A 854 9.73 -4.80 -5.43
N ASN A 855 8.77 -5.42 -4.73
CA ASN A 855 8.51 -6.85 -4.83
C ASN A 855 7.85 -7.30 -6.14
N TYR A 856 7.44 -6.36 -6.99
CA TYR A 856 6.75 -6.63 -8.26
C TYR A 856 7.54 -6.13 -9.47
N GLY A 857 8.87 -6.02 -9.32
CA GLY A 857 9.78 -5.85 -10.45
C GLY A 857 10.02 -4.40 -10.85
N VAL A 858 10.04 -3.46 -9.90
CA VAL A 858 10.50 -2.08 -10.13
C VAL A 858 11.62 -1.71 -9.16
N PRO A 859 12.60 -0.86 -9.56
CA PRO A 859 13.71 -0.48 -8.68
C PRO A 859 13.31 0.69 -7.79
N GLN A 860 12.24 0.55 -7.00
CA GLN A 860 11.70 1.64 -6.19
C GLN A 860 11.12 1.12 -4.87
N THR A 861 11.45 1.79 -3.76
CA THR A 861 10.73 1.59 -2.49
C THR A 861 9.46 2.43 -2.46
N ARG A 862 8.29 1.80 -2.58
CA ARG A 862 6.98 2.43 -2.56
C ARG A 862 5.93 1.46 -1.98
N ARG A 863 5.60 1.65 -0.71
CA ARG A 863 4.53 0.92 -0.03
C ARG A 863 3.17 1.57 -0.30
N ARG A 864 2.16 0.77 -0.63
CA ARG A 864 0.78 1.20 -0.90
C ARG A 864 -0.23 0.29 -0.23
N LEU A 865 -1.27 0.90 0.32
CA LEU A 865 -2.45 0.22 0.80
C LEU A 865 -3.34 -0.11 -0.39
N PHE A 866 -3.81 -1.34 -0.45
CA PHE A 866 -4.91 -1.76 -1.30
C PHE A 866 -6.06 -2.22 -0.41
N ILE A 867 -7.25 -1.70 -0.66
CA ILE A 867 -8.51 -2.26 -0.16
C ILE A 867 -9.19 -2.92 -1.35
N LEU A 868 -9.43 -4.22 -1.24
CA LEU A 868 -10.11 -5.00 -2.26
C LEU A 868 -11.49 -5.36 -1.75
N ALA A 869 -12.51 -5.18 -2.59
CA ALA A 869 -13.86 -5.65 -2.30
C ALA A 869 -14.44 -6.41 -3.50
N ALA A 870 -15.28 -7.40 -3.21
CA ALA A 870 -15.97 -8.21 -4.20
C ALA A 870 -17.46 -8.28 -3.87
N ALA A 871 -18.29 -8.22 -4.90
CA ALA A 871 -19.73 -8.31 -4.75
C ALA A 871 -20.14 -9.68 -4.15
N PRO A 872 -21.34 -9.77 -3.55
CA PRO A 872 -21.92 -11.04 -3.13
C PRO A 872 -21.92 -12.09 -4.26
N GLY A 873 -21.50 -13.31 -3.94
CA GLY A 873 -21.40 -14.40 -4.92
C GLY A 873 -20.24 -14.28 -5.91
N GLU A 874 -19.36 -13.29 -5.76
CA GLU A 874 -18.02 -13.30 -6.38
C GLU A 874 -17.00 -13.93 -5.42
N THR A 875 -15.80 -14.27 -5.91
CA THR A 875 -14.71 -14.69 -5.02
C THR A 875 -13.87 -13.46 -4.66
N LEU A 876 -13.66 -13.17 -3.37
CA LEU A 876 -12.81 -12.05 -2.95
C LEU A 876 -11.34 -12.31 -3.36
N PRO A 877 -10.70 -11.42 -4.14
CA PRO A 877 -9.33 -11.64 -4.57
C PRO A 877 -8.34 -11.74 -3.41
N GLN A 878 -7.28 -12.51 -3.63
CA GLN A 878 -6.11 -12.55 -2.73
C GLN A 878 -5.15 -11.42 -3.10
N TYR A 879 -4.22 -11.09 -2.20
CA TYR A 879 -3.07 -10.26 -2.54
C TYR A 879 -2.01 -11.09 -3.27
N PRO A 880 -1.35 -10.52 -4.29
CA PRO A 880 -0.38 -11.25 -5.09
C PRO A 880 0.91 -11.53 -4.32
N GLU A 881 1.45 -12.74 -4.43
CA GLU A 881 2.75 -13.08 -3.85
C GLU A 881 3.90 -12.22 -4.44
N PRO A 882 4.89 -11.83 -3.62
CA PRO A 882 6.11 -11.18 -4.10
C PRO A 882 6.79 -11.98 -5.22
N THR A 883 7.14 -11.29 -6.32
CA THR A 883 7.85 -11.92 -7.44
C THR A 883 9.35 -11.66 -7.39
N HIS A 884 9.76 -10.52 -6.83
CA HIS A 884 11.14 -10.09 -6.72
C HIS A 884 11.54 -9.93 -5.25
N VAL A 885 12.77 -10.35 -4.93
CA VAL A 885 13.37 -10.05 -3.62
C VAL A 885 13.58 -8.54 -3.51
N PHE A 886 13.46 -8.01 -2.30
CA PHE A 886 13.64 -6.58 -2.03
C PHE A 886 14.18 -6.36 -0.62
N SER A 887 14.66 -5.15 -0.31
CA SER A 887 15.26 -4.82 0.98
C SER A 887 14.31 -5.13 2.15
N LYS A 888 14.80 -5.89 3.17
CA LYS A 888 13.99 -6.32 4.31
C LYS A 888 13.35 -5.15 5.07
N HIS A 889 14.11 -4.08 5.29
CA HIS A 889 13.64 -2.85 5.92
C HIS A 889 12.48 -2.21 5.15
N ALA A 890 12.46 -2.34 3.83
CA ALA A 890 11.41 -1.79 2.99
C ALA A 890 10.16 -2.69 2.87
N CYS A 891 10.22 -3.92 3.43
CA CYS A 891 9.20 -4.96 3.31
C CYS A 891 8.48 -5.26 4.65
N GLN A 892 8.49 -4.32 5.59
CA GLN A 892 7.59 -4.38 6.75
C GLN A 892 6.17 -4.00 6.31
N LEU A 893 5.38 -5.03 5.96
CA LEU A 893 4.04 -4.90 5.36
C LEU A 893 2.90 -5.14 6.36
N SER A 894 3.19 -5.57 7.59
CA SER A 894 2.17 -5.78 8.62
C SER A 894 1.57 -4.47 9.10
N VAL A 895 0.29 -4.51 9.46
CA VAL A 895 -0.48 -3.36 9.92
C VAL A 895 -0.98 -3.60 11.34
N VAL A 896 -0.91 -2.59 12.20
CA VAL A 896 -1.44 -2.64 13.57
C VAL A 896 -2.70 -1.78 13.64
N VAL A 897 -3.81 -2.37 14.07
CA VAL A 897 -5.07 -1.68 14.34
C VAL A 897 -5.55 -2.09 15.73
N ASP A 898 -5.75 -1.12 16.61
CA ASP A 898 -6.17 -1.35 18.01
C ASP A 898 -5.33 -2.45 18.71
N ASP A 899 -4.00 -2.32 18.63
CA ASP A 899 -2.99 -3.25 19.18
C ASP A 899 -2.99 -4.69 18.61
N LYS A 900 -3.79 -4.95 17.56
CA LYS A 900 -3.83 -6.22 16.83
C LYS A 900 -3.02 -6.12 15.54
N LYS A 901 -2.15 -7.10 15.29
CA LYS A 901 -1.33 -7.20 14.09
C LYS A 901 -2.03 -7.97 12.97
N TYR A 902 -2.18 -7.34 11.81
CA TYR A 902 -2.75 -7.91 10.60
C TYR A 902 -1.67 -8.05 9.52
N SER A 903 -1.73 -9.14 8.75
CA SER A 903 -0.87 -9.39 7.60
C SER A 903 -1.70 -9.69 6.36
N SER A 904 -1.11 -9.62 5.17
CA SER A 904 -1.76 -10.14 3.96
C SER A 904 -1.75 -11.68 3.97
N ASN A 905 -2.35 -12.28 2.94
CA ASN A 905 -2.28 -13.72 2.67
C ASN A 905 -0.94 -14.18 2.08
N CYS A 906 0.04 -13.28 1.89
CA CYS A 906 1.31 -13.61 1.23
C CYS A 906 2.17 -14.49 2.15
N GLU A 907 2.60 -15.64 1.66
CA GLU A 907 3.46 -16.57 2.39
C GLU A 907 4.96 -16.27 2.18
N TRP A 908 5.33 -15.71 1.02
CA TRP A 908 6.72 -15.44 0.66
C TRP A 908 7.21 -14.11 1.25
N THR A 909 7.65 -14.16 2.51
CA THR A 909 8.09 -12.99 3.27
C THR A 909 9.60 -12.77 3.26
N GLU A 910 10.39 -13.84 3.12
CA GLU A 910 11.86 -13.77 3.23
C GLU A 910 12.59 -13.74 1.88
N SER A 911 12.01 -14.33 0.84
CA SER A 911 12.62 -14.46 -0.49
C SER A 911 11.53 -14.55 -1.56
N ALA A 912 11.92 -14.53 -2.83
CA ALA A 912 11.02 -14.53 -3.98
C ALA A 912 11.70 -15.15 -5.22
N PRO A 913 10.95 -15.47 -6.28
CA PRO A 913 11.50 -16.12 -7.48
C PRO A 913 12.60 -15.35 -8.23
N TYR A 914 12.55 -14.03 -8.27
CA TYR A 914 13.46 -13.21 -9.08
C TYR A 914 14.36 -12.33 -8.20
N ARG A 915 15.57 -12.02 -8.69
CA ARG A 915 16.45 -11.01 -8.09
C ARG A 915 15.79 -9.63 -8.13
N THR A 916 16.15 -8.71 -7.25
CA THR A 916 15.68 -7.31 -7.32
C THR A 916 16.09 -6.64 -8.63
N ILE A 917 15.26 -5.71 -9.09
CA ILE A 917 15.61 -4.77 -10.16
C ILE A 917 16.40 -3.61 -9.55
N SER A 918 17.47 -3.20 -10.22
CA SER A 918 18.35 -2.10 -9.80
C SER A 918 18.13 -0.84 -10.65
N VAL A 919 18.67 0.29 -10.21
CA VAL A 919 18.72 1.53 -11.01
C VAL A 919 19.42 1.29 -12.35
N ARG A 920 20.49 0.48 -12.35
CA ARG A 920 21.20 0.07 -13.57
C ARG A 920 20.30 -0.69 -14.53
N ASP A 921 19.56 -1.68 -14.04
CA ASP A 921 18.59 -2.41 -14.85
C ASP A 921 17.56 -1.45 -15.46
N ALA A 922 17.18 -0.36 -14.78
CA ALA A 922 16.17 0.57 -15.28
C ALA A 922 16.67 1.59 -16.30
N MET A 923 17.86 2.17 -16.16
CA MET A 923 18.20 3.39 -16.92
C MET A 923 19.63 3.44 -17.50
N SER A 924 20.38 2.33 -17.49
CA SER A 924 21.75 2.31 -18.01
C SER A 924 21.86 2.51 -19.54
N ASP A 925 20.79 2.26 -20.31
CA ASP A 925 20.74 2.44 -21.76
C ASP A 925 20.35 3.87 -22.19
N LEU A 926 19.93 4.74 -21.26
CA LEU A 926 19.48 6.09 -21.61
C LEU A 926 20.67 6.98 -22.00
N PRO A 927 20.53 7.81 -23.06
CA PRO A 927 21.58 8.72 -23.50
C PRO A 927 21.86 9.81 -22.46
N SER A 928 23.08 10.33 -22.44
CA SER A 928 23.43 11.41 -21.51
C SER A 928 22.78 12.73 -21.89
N ILE A 929 22.23 13.43 -20.89
CA ILE A 929 21.61 14.76 -21.04
C ILE A 929 22.17 15.74 -20.00
N LYS A 930 21.95 17.04 -20.23
CA LYS A 930 22.41 18.13 -19.33
C LYS A 930 21.32 18.57 -18.35
N ASN A 931 21.70 19.28 -17.29
CA ASN A 931 20.78 20.03 -16.43
C ASN A 931 19.88 20.95 -17.29
N GLY A 932 18.57 20.95 -17.05
CA GLY A 932 17.60 21.74 -17.83
C GLY A 932 17.30 21.23 -19.25
N TRP A 933 17.70 20.01 -19.60
CA TRP A 933 17.40 19.45 -20.91
C TRP A 933 15.88 19.30 -21.13
N ASN A 934 15.37 19.89 -22.20
CA ASN A 934 13.93 20.06 -22.45
C ASN A 934 13.44 19.53 -23.81
N GLN A 935 14.29 18.81 -24.56
CA GLN A 935 13.86 18.17 -25.81
C GLN A 935 13.00 16.95 -25.51
N SER A 936 11.72 17.00 -25.91
CA SER A 936 10.73 15.97 -25.55
C SER A 936 10.89 14.65 -26.31
N GLU A 937 11.54 14.67 -27.48
CA GLU A 937 11.79 13.47 -28.29
C GLU A 937 13.25 13.44 -28.74
N MET A 938 13.88 12.25 -28.67
CA MET A 938 15.26 12.02 -29.11
C MET A 938 15.48 10.53 -29.45
N PRO A 939 16.56 10.15 -30.16
CA PRO A 939 16.91 8.74 -30.33
C PRO A 939 17.50 8.13 -29.04
N TYR A 940 17.32 6.83 -28.83
CA TYR A 940 17.92 6.10 -27.69
C TYR A 940 19.46 6.05 -27.74
N GLY A 941 20.04 6.09 -28.94
CA GLY A 941 21.50 6.00 -29.13
C GLY A 941 22.09 4.59 -29.01
N GLY A 942 21.34 3.60 -28.55
CA GLY A 942 21.76 2.19 -28.48
C GLY A 942 20.63 1.19 -28.22
N GLU A 943 20.99 -0.09 -28.22
CA GLU A 943 20.09 -1.21 -27.89
C GLU A 943 19.87 -1.35 -26.38
N PRO A 944 18.73 -1.92 -25.93
CA PRO A 944 18.51 -2.21 -24.52
C PRO A 944 19.53 -3.21 -23.99
N TYR A 945 20.07 -2.95 -22.80
CA TYR A 945 21.07 -3.82 -22.17
C TYR A 945 20.42 -4.87 -21.26
N SER A 946 19.51 -4.43 -20.38
CA SER A 946 18.89 -5.28 -19.38
C SER A 946 17.58 -5.92 -19.85
N HIS A 947 17.17 -7.01 -19.18
CA HIS A 947 15.84 -7.60 -19.38
C HIS A 947 14.70 -6.59 -19.14
N PHE A 948 14.86 -5.75 -18.12
CA PHE A 948 13.88 -4.72 -17.78
C PHE A 948 13.74 -3.68 -18.90
N GLN A 949 14.87 -3.21 -19.47
CA GLN A 949 14.87 -2.27 -20.60
C GLN A 949 14.24 -2.87 -21.85
N ARG A 950 14.54 -4.14 -22.16
CA ARG A 950 13.90 -4.86 -23.28
C ARG A 950 12.39 -4.88 -23.14
N LYS A 951 11.89 -5.17 -21.92
CA LYS A 951 10.45 -5.18 -21.64
C LYS A 951 9.81 -3.81 -21.79
N LEU A 952 10.43 -2.75 -21.26
CA LEU A 952 9.85 -1.40 -21.29
C LEU A 952 9.89 -0.75 -22.68
N ARG A 953 10.96 -0.97 -23.46
CA ARG A 953 11.08 -0.45 -24.83
C ARG A 953 10.19 -1.21 -25.81
N GLY A 954 9.93 -2.49 -25.55
CA GLY A 954 9.17 -3.37 -26.44
C GLY A 954 9.92 -3.67 -27.74
N ASN A 955 9.28 -4.46 -28.63
CA ASN A 955 9.86 -4.86 -29.91
C ASN A 955 9.35 -3.94 -31.03
N ARG A 956 10.10 -2.88 -31.37
CA ARG A 956 9.76 -1.92 -32.42
C ARG A 956 10.99 -1.59 -33.27
N ASP A 957 10.80 -1.45 -34.58
CA ASP A 957 11.89 -1.22 -35.54
C ASP A 957 12.56 0.16 -35.40
N GLN A 958 11.84 1.19 -34.97
CA GLN A 958 12.36 2.55 -34.78
C GLN A 958 11.82 3.19 -33.49
N PRO A 959 12.38 2.84 -32.31
CA PRO A 959 11.91 3.38 -31.05
C PRO A 959 12.40 4.82 -30.86
N ILE A 960 11.47 5.74 -30.56
CA ILE A 960 11.78 7.13 -30.17
C ILE A 960 11.77 7.22 -28.64
N LEU A 961 12.81 7.80 -28.06
CA LEU A 961 12.88 8.09 -26.64
C LEU A 961 12.12 9.38 -26.37
N GLN A 962 11.10 9.30 -25.52
CA GLN A 962 10.22 10.41 -25.18
C GLN A 962 10.38 10.81 -23.72
N ASP A 963 10.22 12.09 -23.44
CA ASP A 963 10.21 12.66 -22.09
C ASP A 963 11.50 12.41 -21.30
N HIS A 964 12.64 12.23 -21.98
CA HIS A 964 13.95 12.25 -21.32
C HIS A 964 14.39 13.70 -21.06
N VAL A 965 13.57 14.39 -20.26
CA VAL A 965 13.69 15.81 -19.91
C VAL A 965 13.85 15.95 -18.40
N CYS A 966 14.61 16.93 -17.94
CA CYS A 966 14.82 17.16 -16.50
C CYS A 966 14.72 18.65 -16.16
N LYS A 967 14.42 18.94 -14.89
CA LYS A 967 14.27 20.31 -14.39
C LYS A 967 15.58 21.08 -14.53
N GLU A 968 15.47 22.37 -14.86
CA GLU A 968 16.60 23.30 -14.85
C GLU A 968 16.85 23.80 -13.43
N MET A 969 18.03 23.49 -12.89
CA MET A 969 18.43 23.92 -11.55
C MET A 969 19.25 25.20 -11.57
N ALA A 970 19.10 26.01 -10.52
CA ALA A 970 19.84 27.26 -10.37
C ALA A 970 21.37 27.04 -10.36
N PRO A 971 22.18 28.03 -10.80
CA PRO A 971 23.64 27.91 -10.93
C PRO A 971 24.37 27.37 -9.68
N LEU A 972 23.96 27.81 -8.48
CA LEU A 972 24.53 27.34 -7.22
C LEU A 972 24.19 25.86 -6.95
N VAL A 973 22.98 25.44 -7.27
CA VAL A 973 22.52 24.05 -7.10
C VAL A 973 23.22 23.15 -8.11
N GLU A 974 23.38 23.61 -9.36
CA GLU A 974 24.18 22.94 -10.39
C GLU A 974 25.63 22.75 -9.94
N ALA A 975 26.27 23.80 -9.41
CA ALA A 975 27.62 23.72 -8.87
C ALA A 975 27.71 22.73 -7.70
N ARG A 976 26.71 22.67 -6.82
CA ARG A 976 26.64 21.64 -5.76
C ARG A 976 26.58 20.24 -6.34
N MET A 977 25.65 19.98 -7.27
CA MET A 977 25.50 18.69 -7.93
C MET A 977 26.82 18.24 -8.58
N ALA A 978 27.55 19.15 -9.22
CA ALA A 978 28.83 18.86 -9.87
C ALA A 978 29.91 18.37 -8.90
N GLN A 979 29.83 18.78 -7.63
CA GLN A 979 30.81 18.51 -6.59
C GLN A 979 30.43 17.31 -5.72
N ILE A 980 29.23 16.74 -5.88
CA ILE A 980 28.87 15.47 -5.23
C ILE A 980 29.60 14.33 -5.94
N PRO A 981 30.45 13.55 -5.24
CA PRO A 981 31.15 12.42 -5.84
C PRO A 981 30.21 11.36 -6.41
N THR A 982 30.67 10.60 -7.40
CA THR A 982 29.93 9.46 -7.98
C THR A 982 30.07 8.17 -7.17
N ALA A 983 30.81 8.21 -6.06
CA ALA A 983 30.95 7.07 -5.17
C ALA A 983 29.62 6.71 -4.51
N SER A 984 29.40 5.42 -4.25
CA SER A 984 28.21 4.91 -3.56
C SER A 984 27.96 5.63 -2.24
N GLY A 985 26.71 5.96 -1.95
CA GLY A 985 26.30 6.65 -0.73
C GLY A 985 26.69 8.12 -0.63
N SER A 986 27.21 8.74 -1.70
CA SER A 986 27.57 10.17 -1.71
C SER A 986 26.34 11.08 -1.58
N ASP A 987 26.49 12.16 -0.83
CA ASP A 987 25.48 13.19 -0.57
C ASP A 987 26.12 14.53 -0.13
N TRP A 988 25.31 15.47 0.37
CA TRP A 988 25.77 16.82 0.73
C TRP A 988 26.97 16.84 1.70
N ARG A 989 27.16 15.79 2.50
CA ARG A 989 28.27 15.68 3.48
C ARG A 989 29.63 15.51 2.82
N ASP A 990 29.67 15.19 1.52
CA ASP A 990 30.88 15.10 0.71
C ASP A 990 31.23 16.41 -0.01
N LEU A 991 30.43 17.47 0.15
CA LEU A 991 30.70 18.74 -0.52
C LEU A 991 32.02 19.36 -0.01
N PRO A 992 32.91 19.81 -0.91
CA PRO A 992 34.13 20.51 -0.52
C PRO A 992 33.81 21.96 -0.10
N ASN A 993 34.57 22.51 0.85
CA ASN A 993 34.44 23.90 1.27
C ASN A 993 35.33 24.85 0.47
N ILE A 994 34.98 25.08 -0.80
CA ILE A 994 35.76 25.84 -1.78
C ILE A 994 34.96 26.96 -2.46
N VAL A 995 35.67 27.92 -3.05
CA VAL A 995 35.10 28.97 -3.92
C VAL A 995 35.04 28.43 -5.34
N VAL A 996 33.87 28.54 -5.98
CA VAL A 996 33.61 28.07 -7.34
C VAL A 996 32.98 29.20 -8.15
N ARG A 997 33.39 29.34 -9.42
CA ARG A 997 32.73 30.23 -10.37
C ARG A 997 31.46 29.54 -10.90
N LEU A 998 30.32 30.16 -10.69
CA LEU A 998 28.99 29.68 -11.07
C LEU A 998 28.71 29.94 -12.56
N SER A 999 27.70 29.26 -13.12
CA SER A 999 27.30 29.39 -14.53
C SER A 999 26.75 30.77 -14.90
N ASP A 1000 26.25 31.54 -13.93
CA ASP A 1000 25.85 32.96 -14.10
C ASP A 1000 27.04 33.95 -14.07
N GLY A 1001 28.27 33.46 -13.86
CA GLY A 1001 29.49 34.25 -13.76
C GLY A 1001 29.84 34.73 -12.35
N ASN A 1002 28.95 34.56 -11.37
CA ASN A 1002 29.21 34.91 -9.97
C ASN A 1002 30.13 33.89 -9.28
N PHE A 1003 30.70 34.24 -8.14
CA PHE A 1003 31.51 33.33 -7.32
C PHE A 1003 30.77 32.92 -6.04
N SER A 1004 30.87 31.64 -5.66
CA SER A 1004 30.44 31.17 -4.35
C SER A 1004 31.40 31.61 -3.25
N LYS A 1005 30.94 31.57 -1.99
CA LYS A 1005 31.77 31.80 -0.80
C LYS A 1005 32.09 30.48 -0.11
N LYS A 1006 33.20 30.45 0.64
CA LYS A 1006 33.44 29.38 1.63
C LYS A 1006 32.46 29.53 2.78
N LEU A 1007 32.02 28.42 3.34
CA LEU A 1007 31.29 28.37 4.59
C LEU A 1007 32.27 28.57 5.75
N GLU A 1008 31.98 29.55 6.60
CA GLU A 1008 32.77 29.88 7.79
C GLU A 1008 32.21 29.18 9.02
N TYR A 1009 33.09 28.51 9.76
CA TYR A 1009 32.76 27.85 11.02
C TYR A 1009 33.25 28.71 12.17
N THR A 1010 32.32 29.36 12.87
CA THR A 1010 32.61 30.43 13.83
C THR A 1010 32.41 30.02 15.29
N HIS A 1011 31.79 28.86 15.56
CA HIS A 1011 31.40 28.43 16.90
C HIS A 1011 31.83 27.00 17.22
N ASP A 1012 32.06 26.71 18.51
CA ASP A 1012 32.21 25.33 18.99
C ASP A 1012 30.87 24.57 18.89
N ASP A 1013 30.92 23.30 18.48
CA ASP A 1013 29.77 22.39 18.56
C ASP A 1013 29.91 21.49 19.80
N LYS A 1014 29.01 21.66 20.78
CA LYS A 1014 29.04 20.88 22.02
C LYS A 1014 28.88 19.37 21.80
N LYS A 1015 28.18 18.95 20.74
CA LYS A 1015 27.95 17.53 20.43
C LYS A 1015 29.05 16.96 19.54
N ALA A 1016 29.44 17.71 18.51
CA ALA A 1016 30.38 17.22 17.49
C ALA A 1016 31.86 17.53 17.78
N GLY A 1017 32.16 18.39 18.77
CA GLY A 1017 33.51 18.82 19.08
C GLY A 1017 34.15 19.64 17.95
N ARG A 1018 35.47 19.58 17.86
CA ARG A 1018 36.29 20.21 16.80
C ARG A 1018 36.76 19.18 15.77
N SER A 1019 37.26 19.65 14.64
CA SER A 1019 37.93 18.79 13.64
C SER A 1019 39.24 18.21 14.18
N SER A 1020 39.79 17.23 13.46
CA SER A 1020 41.15 16.73 13.74
C SER A 1020 42.25 17.81 13.59
N THR A 1021 42.00 18.84 12.79
CA THR A 1021 42.86 20.03 12.59
C THR A 1021 42.63 21.11 13.65
N GLY A 1022 41.66 20.94 14.55
CA GLY A 1022 41.31 21.92 15.60
C GLY A 1022 40.35 23.03 15.14
N ALA A 1023 39.83 22.94 13.91
CA ALA A 1023 38.83 23.86 13.36
C ALA A 1023 37.46 23.70 14.05
N TYR A 1024 36.71 24.79 14.06
CA TYR A 1024 35.33 24.82 14.55
C TYR A 1024 34.41 23.99 13.63
N ARG A 1025 33.34 23.42 14.20
CA ARG A 1025 32.28 22.70 13.46
C ARG A 1025 30.90 23.35 13.57
N GLY A 1026 30.74 24.34 14.45
CA GLY A 1026 29.49 25.09 14.62
C GLY A 1026 29.41 26.28 13.66
N VAL A 1027 28.29 26.39 12.95
CA VAL A 1027 27.98 27.50 12.03
C VAL A 1027 27.04 28.55 12.63
N CYS A 1028 26.60 28.35 13.88
CA CYS A 1028 25.66 29.21 14.58
C CYS A 1028 25.85 29.04 16.08
N SER A 1029 25.68 30.12 16.83
CA SER A 1029 25.74 30.17 18.29
C SER A 1029 24.88 29.09 19.00
N CYS A 1030 23.83 28.57 18.35
CA CYS A 1030 23.03 27.47 18.90
C CYS A 1030 23.78 26.14 19.06
N SER A 1031 24.88 25.92 18.34
CA SER A 1031 25.76 24.76 18.53
C SER A 1031 26.41 24.74 19.93
N THR A 1032 26.54 25.91 20.56
CA THR A 1032 27.03 26.08 21.94
C THR A 1032 25.92 26.00 22.99
N GLY A 1033 24.66 25.79 22.58
CA GLY A 1033 23.49 25.81 23.45
C GLY A 1033 22.91 27.20 23.74
N ARG A 1034 23.36 28.25 23.03
CA ARG A 1034 22.77 29.60 23.08
C ARG A 1034 21.63 29.74 22.06
N SER A 1035 20.89 30.85 22.08
CA SER A 1035 19.88 31.14 21.05
C SER A 1035 20.53 31.54 19.73
N CYS A 1036 19.93 31.19 18.59
CA CYS A 1036 20.45 31.56 17.26
C CYS A 1036 20.60 33.08 17.09
N ASP A 1037 21.74 33.50 16.55
CA ASP A 1037 22.03 34.87 16.12
C ASP A 1037 21.74 35.00 14.61
N PRO A 1038 20.89 35.95 14.16
CA PRO A 1038 20.67 36.20 12.74
C PRO A 1038 21.93 36.53 11.94
N ILE A 1039 22.97 37.08 12.57
CA ILE A 1039 24.24 37.46 11.92
C ILE A 1039 25.06 36.22 11.52
N ASP A 1040 24.91 35.11 12.23
CA ASP A 1040 25.65 33.87 11.96
C ASP A 1040 25.25 33.22 10.61
N ARG A 1041 24.14 33.65 10.00
CA ARG A 1041 23.58 33.03 8.81
C ARG A 1041 24.35 33.42 7.55
N GLN A 1042 24.80 32.42 6.81
CA GLN A 1042 25.61 32.58 5.60
C GLN A 1042 24.84 32.11 4.35
N TYR A 1043 25.17 32.71 3.20
CA TYR A 1043 24.48 32.52 1.93
C TYR A 1043 25.46 32.39 0.78
N ASN A 1044 24.98 31.86 -0.35
CA ASN A 1044 25.80 31.64 -1.55
C ASN A 1044 27.06 30.80 -1.27
N THR A 1045 26.93 29.82 -0.37
CA THR A 1045 27.98 28.85 -0.03
C THR A 1045 27.72 27.53 -0.73
N LEU A 1046 28.80 26.83 -1.10
CA LEU A 1046 28.70 25.52 -1.75
C LEU A 1046 28.07 24.51 -0.79
N ILE A 1047 28.60 24.39 0.44
CA ILE A 1047 27.94 23.68 1.54
C ILE A 1047 26.76 24.53 2.01
N PRO A 1048 25.50 24.05 1.93
CA PRO A 1048 24.35 24.84 2.38
C PRO A 1048 24.40 25.03 3.91
N TRP A 1049 24.50 26.28 4.38
CA TRP A 1049 24.63 26.63 5.80
C TRP A 1049 23.54 26.00 6.70
N CYS A 1050 22.33 25.84 6.17
CA CYS A 1050 21.20 25.24 6.89
C CYS A 1050 21.44 23.78 7.30
N LEU A 1051 22.21 23.02 6.52
CA LEU A 1051 22.40 21.58 6.79
C LEU A 1051 23.29 21.34 8.02
N PRO A 1052 24.48 21.98 8.17
CA PRO A 1052 25.23 21.91 9.42
C PRO A 1052 24.51 22.56 10.60
N HIS A 1053 23.70 23.61 10.35
CA HIS A 1053 22.96 24.33 11.39
C HIS A 1053 21.94 23.42 12.11
N THR A 1054 21.19 22.61 11.38
CA THR A 1054 20.12 21.76 11.96
C THR A 1054 20.41 20.26 11.89
N GLY A 1055 21.52 19.84 11.27
CA GLY A 1055 21.85 18.42 11.05
C GLY A 1055 21.83 17.55 12.31
N ASN A 1056 22.28 18.07 13.44
CA ASN A 1056 22.27 17.34 14.73
C ASN A 1056 20.85 16.96 15.23
N ARG A 1057 19.79 17.54 14.66
CA ARG A 1057 18.38 17.27 15.02
C ARG A 1057 17.64 16.38 14.03
N HIS A 1058 18.22 16.15 12.85
CA HIS A 1058 17.54 15.50 11.72
C HIS A 1058 18.41 14.40 11.10
N ASN A 1059 19.05 13.59 11.95
CA ASN A 1059 19.98 12.54 11.54
C ASN A 1059 21.01 12.98 10.49
N ASN A 1060 21.64 14.14 10.71
CA ASN A 1060 22.62 14.76 9.81
C ASN A 1060 22.11 14.99 8.37
N TRP A 1061 20.79 15.05 8.16
CA TRP A 1061 20.18 15.19 6.84
C TRP A 1061 20.72 14.20 5.81
N ALA A 1062 20.96 12.95 6.25
CA ALA A 1062 21.52 11.91 5.40
C ALA A 1062 20.67 11.70 4.13
N GLY A 1063 21.32 11.75 2.96
CA GLY A 1063 20.67 11.60 1.66
C GLY A 1063 20.31 12.88 0.92
N LEU A 1064 20.28 14.07 1.55
CA LEU A 1064 20.07 15.33 0.81
C LEU A 1064 21.22 15.60 -0.17
N TYR A 1065 20.92 16.09 -1.39
CA TYR A 1065 21.84 16.11 -2.53
C TYR A 1065 22.46 14.75 -2.86
N GLY A 1066 21.84 13.65 -2.43
CA GLY A 1066 22.39 12.33 -2.63
C GLY A 1066 22.23 11.85 -4.08
N ARG A 1067 23.22 11.12 -4.56
CA ARG A 1067 23.12 10.37 -5.82
C ARG A 1067 22.39 9.06 -5.59
N LEU A 1068 21.65 8.64 -6.61
CA LEU A 1068 21.20 7.26 -6.73
C LEU A 1068 22.41 6.34 -6.93
N GLU A 1069 22.31 5.13 -6.41
CA GLU A 1069 23.32 4.09 -6.64
C GLU A 1069 22.87 3.22 -7.82
N TRP A 1070 23.78 2.91 -8.75
CA TRP A 1070 23.46 2.01 -9.86
C TRP A 1070 22.92 0.66 -9.40
N ASP A 1071 23.54 0.08 -8.36
CA ASP A 1071 23.16 -1.22 -7.84
C ASP A 1071 22.04 -1.10 -6.78
N GLY A 1072 21.60 0.12 -6.45
CA GLY A 1072 20.54 0.44 -5.50
C GLY A 1072 19.15 0.55 -6.13
N PHE A 1073 18.28 1.33 -5.49
CA PHE A 1073 16.91 1.62 -5.93
C PHE A 1073 16.53 3.09 -5.65
N PHE A 1074 15.48 3.55 -6.32
CA PHE A 1074 14.87 4.86 -6.10
C PHE A 1074 14.13 4.91 -4.75
N GLY A 1075 14.20 6.06 -4.08
CA GLY A 1075 13.18 6.44 -3.09
C GLY A 1075 11.79 6.48 -3.73
N THR A 1076 10.72 6.64 -2.94
CA THR A 1076 9.36 6.75 -3.50
C THR A 1076 9.26 7.89 -4.50
N THR A 1077 9.06 7.61 -5.79
CA THR A 1077 9.11 8.62 -6.85
C THR A 1077 8.19 9.80 -6.53
N ILE A 1078 8.79 10.99 -6.39
CA ILE A 1078 8.11 12.22 -5.96
C ILE A 1078 7.57 13.03 -7.15
N THR A 1079 6.56 13.83 -6.87
CA THR A 1079 5.86 14.68 -7.84
C THR A 1079 6.70 15.87 -8.32
N ASN A 1080 7.72 16.26 -7.54
CA ASN A 1080 8.69 17.29 -7.90
C ASN A 1080 10.07 16.94 -7.31
N PRO A 1081 11.06 16.51 -8.11
CA PRO A 1081 12.39 16.17 -7.60
C PRO A 1081 13.16 17.41 -7.14
N GLU A 1082 13.52 17.46 -5.86
CA GLU A 1082 14.33 18.54 -5.26
C GLU A 1082 15.47 17.97 -4.39
N PRO A 1083 16.73 18.42 -4.53
CA PRO A 1083 17.87 17.90 -3.76
C PRO A 1083 17.75 18.09 -2.24
N MET A 1084 17.05 19.13 -1.80
CA MET A 1084 16.78 19.44 -0.39
C MET A 1084 15.37 19.05 0.06
N GLY A 1085 14.59 18.43 -0.83
CA GLY A 1085 13.26 17.91 -0.52
C GLY A 1085 13.31 16.69 0.39
N LYS A 1086 12.14 16.20 0.81
CA LYS A 1086 12.00 15.14 1.83
C LYS A 1086 12.76 13.84 1.52
N GLN A 1087 12.98 13.51 0.24
CA GLN A 1087 13.69 12.30 -0.16
C GLN A 1087 15.20 12.48 -0.36
N GLY A 1088 15.64 13.68 -0.77
CA GLY A 1088 17.05 14.05 -0.93
C GLY A 1088 17.85 13.35 -2.05
N ARG A 1089 17.64 12.05 -2.28
CA ARG A 1089 18.38 11.22 -3.25
C ARG A 1089 17.71 11.22 -4.62
N VAL A 1090 17.89 12.30 -5.35
CA VAL A 1090 17.28 12.54 -6.67
C VAL A 1090 18.29 12.87 -7.76
N LEU A 1091 19.59 12.83 -7.45
CA LEU A 1091 20.63 13.07 -8.44
C LEU A 1091 20.92 11.80 -9.25
N HIS A 1092 21.21 11.97 -10.53
CA HIS A 1092 21.64 10.87 -11.38
C HIS A 1092 22.95 10.24 -10.83
N PRO A 1093 23.16 8.91 -10.96
CA PRO A 1093 24.35 8.22 -10.43
C PRO A 1093 25.69 8.83 -10.88
N GLU A 1094 25.78 9.28 -12.13
CA GLU A 1094 27.00 9.85 -12.72
C GLU A 1094 26.85 11.30 -13.20
N GLN A 1095 25.81 11.59 -14.00
CA GLN A 1095 25.57 12.89 -14.62
C GLN A 1095 25.29 14.01 -13.59
N THR A 1096 25.70 15.23 -13.90
CA THR A 1096 25.48 16.43 -13.07
C THR A 1096 24.08 17.02 -13.31
N ARG A 1097 23.06 16.29 -12.87
CA ARG A 1097 21.65 16.71 -12.99
C ARG A 1097 20.75 15.91 -12.06
N LEU A 1098 19.50 16.36 -11.95
CA LEU A 1098 18.40 15.57 -11.42
C LEU A 1098 18.04 14.42 -12.36
N VAL A 1099 17.34 13.43 -11.81
CA VAL A 1099 16.63 12.43 -12.61
C VAL A 1099 15.58 13.08 -13.51
N SER A 1100 15.46 12.57 -14.73
CA SER A 1100 14.52 12.99 -15.75
C SER A 1100 13.13 12.40 -15.54
N VAL A 1101 12.13 12.94 -16.24
CA VAL A 1101 10.76 12.40 -16.27
C VAL A 1101 10.77 10.92 -16.71
N ARG A 1102 11.49 10.57 -17.78
CA ARG A 1102 11.60 9.19 -18.26
C ARG A 1102 12.26 8.25 -17.25
N GLU A 1103 13.31 8.68 -16.55
CA GLU A 1103 13.95 7.86 -15.51
C GLU A 1103 12.99 7.61 -14.35
N CYS A 1104 12.23 8.63 -13.94
CA CYS A 1104 11.14 8.45 -12.96
C CYS A 1104 10.04 7.52 -13.49
N ALA A 1105 9.66 7.60 -14.77
CA ALA A 1105 8.65 6.72 -15.37
C ALA A 1105 9.12 5.26 -15.37
N ARG A 1106 10.38 5.00 -15.71
CA ARG A 1106 10.98 3.66 -15.63
C ARG A 1106 11.11 3.16 -14.19
N SER A 1107 11.37 4.02 -13.21
CA SER A 1107 11.35 3.65 -11.79
C SER A 1107 9.97 3.17 -11.30
N GLN A 1108 8.90 3.59 -11.98
CA GLN A 1108 7.52 3.14 -11.75
C GLN A 1108 7.15 1.94 -12.64
N GLY A 1109 8.00 1.53 -13.58
CA GLY A 1109 7.73 0.43 -14.51
C GLY A 1109 6.77 0.79 -15.66
N PHE A 1110 6.63 2.07 -16.00
CA PHE A 1110 5.87 2.44 -17.19
C PHE A 1110 6.57 1.98 -18.46
N PRO A 1111 5.83 1.45 -19.47
CA PRO A 1111 6.35 1.26 -20.80
C PRO A 1111 6.91 2.58 -21.37
N ASP A 1112 7.99 2.51 -22.15
CA ASP A 1112 8.58 3.71 -22.74
C ASP A 1112 7.66 4.41 -23.74
N THR A 1113 6.66 3.68 -24.22
CA THR A 1113 5.62 4.14 -25.16
C THR A 1113 4.48 4.88 -24.48
N PHE A 1114 4.41 4.85 -23.14
CA PHE A 1114 3.40 5.56 -22.37
C PHE A 1114 3.60 7.07 -22.50
N ARG A 1115 2.51 7.78 -22.84
CA ARG A 1115 2.52 9.22 -23.12
C ARG A 1115 2.17 10.03 -21.89
N PHE A 1116 2.98 11.05 -21.58
CA PHE A 1116 2.68 12.06 -20.57
C PHE A 1116 2.41 13.41 -21.24
N PHE A 1117 1.69 14.31 -20.56
CA PHE A 1117 1.28 15.60 -21.13
C PHE A 1117 1.55 16.78 -20.19
N GLY A 1118 1.73 17.99 -20.73
CA GLY A 1118 1.95 19.22 -19.96
C GLY A 1118 3.42 19.59 -19.77
N SER A 1119 3.70 20.44 -18.78
CA SER A 1119 5.06 20.88 -18.44
C SER A 1119 5.90 19.75 -17.84
N VAL A 1120 7.22 19.94 -17.74
CA VAL A 1120 8.13 18.97 -17.09
C VAL A 1120 7.65 18.63 -15.66
N LEU A 1121 7.14 19.62 -14.93
CA LEU A 1121 6.60 19.42 -13.60
C LEU A 1121 5.29 18.62 -13.60
N ASP A 1122 4.38 18.92 -14.53
CA ASP A 1122 3.11 18.18 -14.65
C ASP A 1122 3.37 16.70 -14.94
N LYS A 1123 4.36 16.42 -15.81
CA LYS A 1123 4.78 15.05 -16.13
C LYS A 1123 5.41 14.36 -14.91
N HIS A 1124 6.27 15.04 -14.14
CA HIS A 1124 6.77 14.48 -12.87
C HIS A 1124 5.65 14.21 -11.87
N ARG A 1125 4.65 15.10 -11.78
CA ARG A 1125 3.48 14.93 -10.91
C ARG A 1125 2.64 13.73 -11.32
N GLN A 1126 2.37 13.56 -12.61
CA GLN A 1126 1.68 12.39 -13.16
C GLN A 1126 2.39 11.09 -12.78
N VAL A 1127 3.70 11.01 -13.04
CA VAL A 1127 4.52 9.83 -12.72
C VAL A 1127 4.58 9.56 -11.20
N GLY A 1128 4.75 10.60 -10.38
CA GLY A 1128 4.84 10.47 -8.92
C GLY A 1128 3.53 10.04 -8.24
N ASN A 1129 2.39 10.52 -8.77
CA ASN A 1129 1.06 10.17 -8.27
C ASN A 1129 0.61 8.76 -8.69
N ALA A 1130 1.07 8.29 -9.85
CA ALA A 1130 0.66 7.00 -10.39
C ALA A 1130 0.97 5.81 -9.47
N VAL A 1131 0.12 4.78 -9.60
CA VAL A 1131 0.42 3.42 -9.16
C VAL A 1131 1.37 2.78 -10.18
N PRO A 1132 2.47 2.13 -9.76
CA PRO A 1132 3.33 1.39 -10.67
C PRO A 1132 2.53 0.34 -11.47
N PRO A 1133 2.54 0.34 -12.82
CA PRO A 1133 1.79 -0.63 -13.62
C PRO A 1133 2.09 -2.11 -13.26
N PRO A 1134 3.34 -2.54 -12.99
CA PRO A 1134 3.61 -3.93 -12.59
C PRO A 1134 2.90 -4.35 -11.29
N LEU A 1135 2.72 -3.42 -10.35
CA LEU A 1135 1.98 -3.65 -9.11
C LEU A 1135 0.47 -3.77 -9.39
N GLY A 1136 -0.08 -2.88 -10.23
CA GLY A 1136 -1.48 -2.96 -10.68
C GLY A 1136 -1.77 -4.26 -11.45
N ALA A 1137 -0.83 -4.71 -12.28
CA ALA A 1137 -0.94 -5.95 -13.03
C ALA A 1137 -0.96 -7.18 -12.12
N ALA A 1138 -0.10 -7.21 -11.09
CA ALA A 1138 -0.09 -8.28 -10.10
C ALA A 1138 -1.46 -8.41 -9.39
N VAL A 1139 -2.06 -7.29 -8.97
CA VAL A 1139 -3.42 -7.26 -8.40
C VAL A 1139 -4.47 -7.71 -9.42
N GLY A 1140 -4.35 -7.26 -10.68
CA GLY A 1140 -5.24 -7.67 -11.77
C GLY A 1140 -5.22 -9.19 -12.04
N HIS A 1141 -4.06 -9.84 -11.93
CA HIS A 1141 -3.95 -11.31 -12.06
C HIS A 1141 -4.72 -12.06 -10.96
N GLU A 1142 -4.79 -11.54 -9.72
CA GLU A 1142 -5.59 -12.15 -8.65
C GLU A 1142 -7.11 -11.98 -8.88
N ILE A 1143 -7.53 -10.88 -9.51
CA ILE A 1143 -8.92 -10.71 -9.96
C ILE A 1143 -9.25 -11.71 -11.08
N ARG A 1144 -8.33 -11.97 -12.03
CA ARG A 1144 -8.50 -13.00 -13.06
C ARG A 1144 -8.71 -14.39 -12.47
N LYS A 1145 -7.93 -14.75 -11.45
CA LYS A 1145 -8.10 -16.02 -10.72
C LYS A 1145 -9.49 -16.11 -10.09
N SER A 1146 -9.95 -15.03 -9.47
CA SER A 1146 -11.25 -14.95 -8.81
C SER A 1146 -12.42 -15.12 -9.79
N LEU A 1147 -12.34 -14.52 -10.98
CA LEU A 1147 -13.33 -14.69 -12.05
C LEU A 1147 -13.46 -16.14 -12.52
N ASN A 1148 -12.34 -16.88 -12.60
CA ASN A 1148 -12.33 -18.26 -13.08
C ASN A 1148 -12.85 -19.26 -12.05
N SER A 1149 -12.55 -19.02 -10.75
CA SER A 1149 -13.08 -19.85 -9.66
C SER A 1149 -14.60 -19.92 -9.67
N LYS A 1150 -15.27 -18.80 -9.97
CA LYS A 1150 -16.73 -18.74 -10.14
C LYS A 1150 -17.23 -19.59 -11.31
N ASN A 1151 -16.63 -19.47 -12.49
CA ASN A 1151 -17.01 -20.29 -13.65
C ASN A 1151 -16.90 -21.80 -13.38
N ASN A 1152 -15.90 -22.21 -12.59
CA ASN A 1152 -15.72 -23.61 -12.16
C ASN A 1152 -16.74 -24.05 -11.10
N LEU A 1153 -17.18 -23.15 -10.21
CA LEU A 1153 -18.24 -23.42 -9.23
C LEU A 1153 -19.61 -23.51 -9.92
N ASP A 1154 -19.92 -22.58 -10.81
CA ASP A 1154 -21.18 -22.55 -11.57
C ASP A 1154 -21.31 -23.76 -12.52
N SER A 1155 -20.20 -24.21 -13.12
CA SER A 1155 -20.20 -25.41 -13.97
C SER A 1155 -20.36 -26.71 -13.16
N LYS A 1156 -19.74 -26.82 -11.98
CA LYS A 1156 -19.96 -27.95 -11.07
C LYS A 1156 -21.41 -28.01 -10.57
N GLN A 1157 -22.00 -26.88 -10.20
CA GLN A 1157 -23.40 -26.82 -9.79
C GLN A 1157 -24.35 -27.18 -10.95
N LYS A 1158 -24.07 -26.75 -12.19
CA LYS A 1158 -24.85 -27.15 -13.37
C LYS A 1158 -24.80 -28.66 -13.64
N ILE A 1159 -23.63 -29.29 -13.50
CA ILE A 1159 -23.46 -30.74 -13.66
C ILE A 1159 -24.21 -31.50 -12.56
N GLU A 1160 -24.12 -31.06 -11.30
CA GLU A 1160 -24.88 -31.66 -10.18
C GLU A 1160 -26.40 -31.48 -10.37
N THR A 1161 -26.88 -30.37 -10.92
CA THR A 1161 -28.32 -30.22 -11.25
C THR A 1161 -28.77 -31.05 -12.45
N GLN A 1162 -27.90 -31.34 -13.42
CA GLN A 1162 -28.21 -32.25 -14.53
C GLN A 1162 -28.21 -33.73 -14.10
N GLU A 1163 -27.27 -34.14 -13.23
CA GLU A 1163 -27.25 -35.49 -12.64
C GLU A 1163 -28.42 -35.72 -11.67
N ASN A 1164 -28.83 -34.67 -10.93
CA ASN A 1164 -30.04 -34.70 -10.10
C ASN A 1164 -31.35 -34.58 -10.91
N GLY A 1165 -31.29 -34.02 -12.12
CA GLY A 1165 -32.39 -33.98 -13.08
C GLY A 1165 -32.67 -35.35 -13.71
N TRP A 1166 -31.62 -36.08 -14.08
CA TRP A 1166 -31.74 -37.46 -14.58
C TRP A 1166 -32.19 -38.48 -13.53
N SER A 1167 -31.99 -38.21 -12.25
CA SER A 1167 -32.51 -39.06 -11.16
C SER A 1167 -33.98 -38.75 -10.82
N LYS A 1168 -34.46 -37.51 -11.03
CA LYS A 1168 -35.90 -37.20 -10.91
C LYS A 1168 -36.74 -37.70 -12.09
N GLU A 1169 -36.23 -37.64 -13.32
CA GLU A 1169 -36.92 -38.24 -14.48
C GLU A 1169 -36.90 -39.78 -14.46
N ALA A 1170 -35.94 -40.40 -13.77
CA ALA A 1170 -35.92 -41.85 -13.53
C ALA A 1170 -36.83 -42.30 -12.36
N GLU A 1171 -37.12 -41.43 -11.38
CA GLU A 1171 -38.08 -41.74 -10.30
C GLU A 1171 -39.54 -41.42 -10.68
N GLU A 1172 -39.79 -40.44 -11.56
CA GLU A 1172 -41.14 -40.17 -12.09
C GLU A 1172 -41.59 -41.14 -13.20
N SER A 1173 -40.68 -41.91 -13.80
CA SER A 1173 -41.01 -42.94 -14.80
C SER A 1173 -41.34 -44.32 -14.22
N LEU A 1174 -41.27 -44.51 -12.89
CA LEU A 1174 -41.57 -45.77 -12.20
C LEU A 1174 -42.87 -45.75 -11.36
N VAL A 1175 -43.63 -44.64 -11.37
CA VAL A 1175 -44.87 -44.48 -10.57
C VAL A 1175 -46.07 -44.06 -11.43
N THR A 1176 -46.21 -44.53 -12.66
CA THR A 1176 -47.51 -44.50 -13.37
C THR A 1176 -47.59 -45.60 -14.43
N SER A 1177 -47.85 -46.85 -14.02
CA SER A 1177 -48.34 -47.87 -14.95
C SER A 1177 -49.26 -48.88 -14.25
N SER A 1178 -50.46 -48.43 -13.90
CA SER A 1178 -51.60 -49.30 -13.64
C SER A 1178 -52.89 -48.58 -14.03
N GLN A 1179 -53.28 -48.68 -15.31
CA GLN A 1179 -54.66 -48.94 -15.77
C GLN A 1179 -54.83 -48.69 -17.30
N VAL A 1180 -55.23 -49.78 -17.98
CA VAL A 1180 -56.34 -49.86 -18.95
C VAL A 1180 -56.20 -49.30 -20.39
N GLN A 1181 -56.06 -50.28 -21.30
CA GLN A 1181 -56.77 -50.55 -22.58
C GLN A 1181 -56.76 -49.60 -23.80
N VAL A 1182 -56.25 -50.19 -24.90
CA VAL A 1182 -56.88 -50.45 -26.22
C VAL A 1182 -57.43 -49.28 -27.05
N THR A 1183 -56.79 -48.99 -28.20
CA THR A 1183 -57.30 -49.12 -29.60
C THR A 1183 -56.30 -48.44 -30.58
N ALA A 1184 -55.76 -49.20 -31.55
CA ALA A 1184 -55.99 -49.10 -33.02
C ALA A 1184 -55.09 -48.03 -33.73
N GLU A 1185 -54.08 -48.46 -34.51
CA GLU A 1185 -54.08 -48.56 -36.00
C GLU A 1185 -53.91 -47.17 -36.68
N ILE A 1186 -53.16 -46.90 -37.76
CA ILE A 1186 -52.39 -47.65 -38.78
C ILE A 1186 -51.72 -46.57 -39.68
N GLU A 1187 -50.54 -46.87 -40.27
CA GLU A 1187 -49.98 -46.32 -41.54
C GLU A 1187 -49.66 -44.79 -41.65
N GLU A 1188 -48.65 -44.27 -42.38
CA GLU A 1188 -47.72 -44.78 -43.38
C GLU A 1188 -46.65 -43.70 -43.76
N PHE A 1189 -45.68 -44.12 -44.59
CA PHE A 1189 -44.85 -43.32 -45.53
C PHE A 1189 -43.60 -42.53 -45.05
N ARG A 1190 -42.46 -43.24 -45.02
CA ARG A 1190 -41.35 -43.22 -46.04
C ARG A 1190 -41.52 -42.18 -47.19
N ILE A 1191 -40.54 -41.51 -47.83
CA ILE A 1191 -39.08 -41.68 -47.97
C ILE A 1191 -38.56 -40.57 -48.95
N ASN A 1192 -37.28 -40.26 -48.82
CA ASN A 1192 -36.28 -39.90 -49.85
C ASN A 1192 -35.84 -38.46 -50.23
N ASP A 1193 -34.50 -38.42 -50.30
CA ASP A 1193 -33.61 -37.81 -51.29
C ASP A 1193 -33.39 -36.29 -51.26
N ALA A 1194 -32.22 -35.75 -51.56
CA ALA A 1194 -30.82 -36.20 -51.65
C ALA A 1194 -30.03 -34.92 -52.01
N ASN A 1195 -28.75 -34.85 -51.60
CA ASN A 1195 -27.65 -34.07 -52.20
C ASN A 1195 -27.89 -32.62 -52.73
N THR A 1196 -27.06 -31.67 -52.28
CA THR A 1196 -25.90 -31.12 -53.03
C THR A 1196 -25.41 -29.79 -52.44
N THR A 1197 -24.14 -29.81 -52.06
CA THR A 1197 -23.07 -28.81 -52.01
C THR A 1197 -23.24 -27.36 -52.54
N VAL A 1198 -22.49 -26.46 -51.88
CA VAL A 1198 -21.90 -25.14 -52.30
C VAL A 1198 -22.74 -23.86 -52.13
N ARG A 1199 -22.46 -23.09 -51.06
CA ARG A 1199 -21.57 -21.90 -51.09
C ARG A 1199 -21.11 -21.53 -49.68
#